data_AF-A0A0Q1BRP9-F1
#
_entry.id   AF-A0A0Q1BRP9-F1
#
_cell.length_a   1.000
_cell.length_b   1.000
_cell.length_c   1.000
_cell.angle_alpha   90.00
_cell.angle_beta   90.00
_cell.angle_gamma   90.00
#
_symmetry.space_group_name_H-M   'P 1'
#
loop_
_entity.id
_entity.type
_entity.pdbx_description
1 polymer ?
#
loop_
_entity_poly.entity_id
_entity_poly.type
_entity_poly.pdbx_seq_one_letter_code
_entity_poly.pdbx_strand_id
1 'polypeptide(L)'
;MKDFNPDWVDANIPWLKSKIGILEPFDPSSEFYKRLGTAVSSTEFAEACSPLFRHVGRPALTIEFGGLFGDTPGMYSCGILSNGALINRTIKISANYLHIRDSVARGRTIGAIVAHELTHDVLFSKGIQREHDANETLTDLASIALGLGKLILNGRVTEMDNKIWHLGYLSEIDMVYAYSNVNTRTGIPADRQMRLLTEHAKKTVIDRLRDIENHRIREMRDPALDTMNELLEECSRLAEKHGDLVNRYAIIRERQDQLNATHAFWEISSEDNQVFSALTLDIHFNKTEKSLAEIPGVLLSIRKECDAGTARLRASRITEEIVKSEKANAVVCEANLASVERRLAEFAQHLSVFEATQERYFGRLESFTALLNICETDISAVISARSALATRFAAFTRLPDIRKNIRSLGPTIEEISGYLVDLNSQSEEKCIRDCIQRLQALLTTKPVDFQRISRAYPSVSDLDLFIADTRKRINRLASYGSRYTVDFTRVEEPYLSLLDGIILGCEELVTVTDGITAMCNQIISNQQRIEAGHASLRIQPEDGEIIQETIRAIRTREVEDQLYLLRRDISGLCRRVKALRAEITQPETGSGFDADDGTAEFTNALESIKSRAAALDATVRSRLAVQERYISLLEASRLGRFIRGLFTALV
;
A
#
# COMPACT_ATOMS: atom_id res chain seq x y z
N MET A 1 -31.36 3.36 11.89
CA MET A 1 -31.98 4.26 12.89
C MET A 1 -31.93 5.68 12.34
N LYS A 2 -32.70 5.98 11.28
CA LYS A 2 -32.67 7.33 10.70
C LYS A 2 -33.33 8.38 11.61
N ASP A 3 -34.14 7.93 12.57
CA ASP A 3 -34.96 8.80 13.43
C ASP A 3 -34.50 8.80 14.90
N PHE A 4 -33.29 8.32 15.20
CA PHE A 4 -32.74 8.35 16.56
C PHE A 4 -31.94 9.63 16.76
N ASN A 5 -32.32 10.46 17.72
CA ASN A 5 -31.68 11.74 18.01
C ASN A 5 -31.33 11.85 19.50
N PRO A 6 -30.32 11.10 19.97
CA PRO A 6 -29.93 11.10 21.38
C PRO A 6 -29.47 12.49 21.85
N ASP A 7 -28.78 13.24 20.99
CA ASP A 7 -28.25 14.58 21.33
C ASP A 7 -29.37 15.56 21.68
N TRP A 8 -30.47 15.56 20.91
CA TRP A 8 -31.63 16.39 21.22
C TRP A 8 -32.26 15.99 22.56
N VAL A 9 -32.41 14.68 22.82
CA VAL A 9 -32.95 14.17 24.09
C VAL A 9 -32.06 14.57 25.26
N ASP A 10 -30.75 14.34 25.15
CA ASP A 10 -29.76 14.62 26.19
C ASP A 10 -29.62 16.12 26.48
N ALA A 11 -29.78 16.98 25.48
CA ALA A 11 -29.80 18.43 25.65
C ALA A 11 -31.07 18.92 26.36
N ASN A 12 -32.24 18.34 26.03
CA ASN A 12 -33.52 18.81 26.58
C ASN A 12 -33.82 18.25 27.98
N ILE A 13 -33.29 17.08 28.39
CA ILE A 13 -33.53 16.54 29.76
C ILE A 13 -33.04 17.49 30.87
N PRO A 14 -31.79 17.99 30.88
CA PRO A 14 -31.31 18.96 31.87
C PRO A 14 -32.12 20.26 31.84
N TRP A 15 -32.49 20.72 30.64
CA TRP A 15 -33.31 21.91 30.48
C TRP A 15 -34.71 21.72 31.11
N LEU A 16 -35.39 20.61 30.82
CA LEU A 16 -36.67 20.25 31.45
C LEU A 16 -36.54 20.15 32.97
N LYS A 17 -35.48 19.50 33.47
CA LYS A 17 -35.19 19.44 34.91
C LYS A 17 -35.15 20.84 35.55
N SER A 18 -34.53 21.82 34.87
CA SER A 18 -34.45 23.19 35.35
C SER A 18 -35.78 23.97 35.29
N LYS A 19 -36.69 23.60 34.39
CA LYS A 19 -37.92 24.34 34.11
C LYS A 19 -39.15 23.78 34.81
N ILE A 20 -39.31 22.46 34.80
CA ILE A 20 -40.49 21.76 35.32
C ILE A 20 -40.13 20.73 36.41
N GLY A 21 -38.84 20.51 36.67
CA GLY A 21 -38.37 19.43 37.55
C GLY A 21 -38.33 18.08 36.83
N ILE A 22 -37.84 17.06 37.53
CA ILE A 22 -38.06 15.65 37.14
C ILE A 22 -38.75 14.98 38.32
N LEU A 23 -39.89 14.37 38.05
CA LEU A 23 -40.70 13.69 39.06
C LEU A 23 -40.41 12.18 39.08
N GLU A 24 -40.70 11.56 40.22
CA GLU A 24 -40.73 10.11 40.35
C GLU A 24 -41.74 9.49 39.36
N PRO A 25 -41.51 8.28 38.82
CA PRO A 25 -42.46 7.67 37.89
C PRO A 25 -43.83 7.41 38.54
N PHE A 26 -44.90 7.84 37.84
CA PHE A 26 -46.27 7.44 38.13
C PHE A 26 -46.46 5.96 37.81
N ASP A 27 -47.07 5.22 38.73
CA ASP A 27 -47.29 3.77 38.64
C ASP A 27 -48.77 3.48 38.33
N PRO A 28 -49.18 3.44 37.04
CA PRO A 28 -50.58 3.25 36.66
C PRO A 28 -51.01 1.81 36.89
N SER A 29 -51.89 1.60 37.88
CA SER A 29 -52.45 0.27 38.16
C SER A 29 -53.43 -0.18 37.06
N SER A 30 -53.70 -1.48 37.00
CA SER A 30 -54.75 -2.02 36.11
C SER A 30 -56.12 -1.39 36.41
N GLU A 31 -56.41 -1.11 37.68
CA GLU A 31 -57.65 -0.45 38.10
C GLU A 31 -57.72 1.00 37.63
N PHE A 32 -56.59 1.73 37.65
CA PHE A 32 -56.51 3.08 37.10
C PHE A 32 -56.90 3.09 35.60
N TYR A 33 -56.32 2.19 34.80
CA TYR A 33 -56.69 2.08 33.38
C TYR A 33 -58.14 1.64 33.18
N LYS A 34 -58.65 0.72 34.01
CA LYS A 34 -60.05 0.29 33.94
C LYS A 34 -60.99 1.49 34.17
N ARG A 35 -60.78 2.26 35.23
CA ARG A 35 -61.58 3.46 35.54
C ARG A 35 -61.53 4.50 34.42
N LEU A 36 -60.36 4.75 33.82
CA LEU A 36 -60.25 5.65 32.66
C LEU A 36 -61.07 5.17 31.46
N GLY A 37 -61.05 3.86 31.17
CA GLY A 37 -61.76 3.29 30.04
C GLY A 37 -63.27 3.18 30.25
N THR A 38 -63.75 3.06 31.49
CA THR A 38 -65.17 2.83 31.80
C THR A 38 -65.92 4.05 32.30
N ALA A 39 -65.26 5.18 32.55
CA ALA A 39 -65.95 6.40 32.99
C ALA A 39 -66.99 6.83 31.94
N VAL A 40 -68.25 7.03 32.33
CA VAL A 40 -69.34 7.41 31.42
C VAL A 40 -69.77 8.87 31.57
N SER A 41 -69.36 9.54 32.66
CA SER A 41 -69.62 10.95 32.91
C SER A 41 -68.31 11.75 33.05
N SER A 42 -68.38 13.06 32.83
CA SER A 42 -67.20 13.93 32.98
C SER A 42 -66.69 13.96 34.41
N THR A 43 -67.60 13.84 35.39
CA THR A 43 -67.26 13.70 36.81
C THR A 43 -66.47 12.42 37.08
N GLU A 44 -66.95 11.26 36.62
CA GLU A 44 -66.23 9.99 36.78
C GLU A 44 -64.85 10.01 36.11
N PHE A 45 -64.76 10.64 34.94
CA PHE A 45 -63.50 10.74 34.20
C PHE A 45 -62.51 11.68 34.92
N ALA A 46 -62.97 12.81 35.44
CA ALA A 46 -62.18 13.71 36.27
C ALA A 46 -61.69 13.02 37.55
N GLU A 47 -62.56 12.24 38.21
CA GLU A 47 -62.18 11.42 39.36
C GLU A 47 -61.13 10.36 39.00
N ALA A 48 -61.27 9.69 37.85
CA ALA A 48 -60.30 8.72 37.36
C ALA A 48 -58.93 9.36 37.05
N CYS A 49 -58.92 10.59 36.51
CA CYS A 49 -57.71 11.36 36.22
C CYS A 49 -57.11 12.05 37.45
N SER A 50 -57.85 12.21 38.55
CA SER A 50 -57.41 12.93 39.75
C SER A 50 -56.04 12.51 40.31
N PRO A 51 -55.60 11.22 40.26
CA PRO A 51 -54.26 10.85 40.70
C PRO A 51 -53.15 11.45 39.82
N LEU A 52 -53.39 11.64 38.51
CA LEU A 52 -52.43 12.26 37.59
C LEU A 52 -52.26 13.73 37.89
N PHE A 53 -53.36 14.48 38.03
CA PHE A 53 -53.32 15.91 38.37
C PHE A 53 -52.56 16.14 39.67
N ARG A 54 -52.85 15.32 40.70
CA ARG A 54 -52.13 15.36 41.96
C ARG A 54 -50.64 15.05 41.79
N HIS A 55 -50.29 14.07 40.97
CA HIS A 55 -48.91 13.67 40.71
C HIS A 55 -48.08 14.81 40.12
N VAL A 56 -48.61 15.53 39.14
CA VAL A 56 -47.92 16.66 38.50
C VAL A 56 -48.12 18.00 39.24
N GLY A 57 -48.79 18.00 40.38
CA GLY A 57 -49.04 19.20 41.19
C GLY A 57 -49.95 20.23 40.51
N ARG A 58 -50.91 19.78 39.69
CA ARG A 58 -51.91 20.62 39.04
C ARG A 58 -53.28 20.45 39.70
N PRO A 59 -54.10 21.52 39.76
CA PRO A 59 -55.50 21.37 40.18
C PRO A 59 -56.23 20.43 39.20
N ALA A 60 -57.25 19.72 39.70
CA ALA A 60 -58.12 18.96 38.83
C ALA A 60 -58.77 19.93 37.82
N LEU A 61 -58.58 19.65 36.53
CA LEU A 61 -59.19 20.45 35.48
C LEU A 61 -60.67 20.10 35.36
N THR A 62 -61.49 21.11 35.01
CA THR A 62 -62.88 20.87 34.63
C THR A 62 -62.89 20.09 33.33
N ILE A 63 -63.27 18.82 33.41
CA ILE A 63 -63.49 17.98 32.24
C ILE A 63 -64.97 18.11 31.91
N GLU A 64 -65.27 18.48 30.67
CA GLU A 64 -66.63 18.60 30.15
C GLU A 64 -66.78 17.69 28.94
N PHE A 65 -67.76 16.79 28.96
CA PHE A 65 -68.15 16.02 27.78
C PHE A 65 -69.04 16.87 26.88
N GLY A 66 -68.44 17.39 25.82
CA GLY A 66 -69.15 18.11 24.76
C GLY A 66 -69.84 17.16 23.79
N GLY A 67 -71.06 17.51 23.36
CA GLY A 67 -71.64 16.98 22.11
C GLY A 67 -70.80 17.40 20.89
N LEU A 68 -71.07 16.81 19.72
CA LEU A 68 -70.44 17.16 18.44
C LEU A 68 -70.49 18.68 18.21
N PHE A 69 -69.41 19.39 18.52
CA PHE A 69 -69.28 20.81 18.21
C PHE A 69 -68.99 20.95 16.72
N GLY A 70 -69.86 21.66 16.01
CA GLY A 70 -69.56 22.13 14.67
C GLY A 70 -68.47 23.21 14.74
N ASP A 71 -67.37 22.99 14.02
CA ASP A 71 -66.36 23.97 13.59
C ASP A 71 -66.16 25.21 14.48
N THR A 72 -65.81 25.02 15.76
CA THR A 72 -65.35 26.15 16.59
C THR A 72 -63.90 26.49 16.20
N PRO A 73 -63.61 27.69 15.67
CA PRO A 73 -62.25 28.06 15.28
C PRO A 73 -61.33 28.14 16.50
N GLY A 74 -60.14 27.52 16.44
CA GLY A 74 -59.15 27.52 17.52
C GLY A 74 -59.14 26.27 18.41
N MET A 75 -59.91 25.25 18.08
CA MET A 75 -59.85 23.95 18.77
C MET A 75 -58.69 23.10 18.24
N TYR A 76 -57.67 22.86 19.07
CA TYR A 76 -56.74 21.75 18.86
C TYR A 76 -57.53 20.46 19.03
N SER A 77 -57.51 19.59 18.02
CA SER A 77 -58.22 18.31 18.05
C SER A 77 -57.22 17.17 18.02
N CYS A 78 -56.83 16.70 19.20
CA CYS A 78 -56.04 15.48 19.31
C CYS A 78 -56.98 14.27 19.12
N GLY A 79 -56.91 13.62 17.95
CA GLY A 79 -57.53 12.31 17.70
C GLY A 79 -58.71 12.23 16.71
N ILE A 80 -58.83 13.10 15.71
CA ILE A 80 -59.89 12.96 14.69
C ILE A 80 -59.57 11.82 13.71
N LEU A 81 -60.18 10.65 13.90
CA LEU A 81 -60.20 9.57 12.90
C LEU A 81 -61.58 9.48 12.25
N SER A 82 -61.82 10.19 11.14
CA SER A 82 -63.11 10.28 10.42
C SER A 82 -63.68 8.92 9.97
N ASN A 83 -64.80 8.49 10.56
CA ASN A 83 -65.99 7.88 9.94
C ASN A 83 -66.88 7.18 10.99
N GLY A 84 -68.19 7.44 10.96
CA GLY A 84 -69.20 6.61 11.61
C GLY A 84 -69.63 7.04 13.02
N ALA A 85 -70.96 7.10 13.22
CA ALA A 85 -71.64 7.55 14.43
C ALA A 85 -71.36 6.63 15.63
N LEU A 86 -70.55 7.10 16.58
CA LEU A 86 -70.44 6.60 17.95
C LEU A 86 -70.01 7.79 18.82
N ILE A 87 -70.37 7.77 20.11
CA ILE A 87 -70.27 8.89 21.05
C ILE A 87 -68.84 9.47 21.01
N ASN A 88 -68.72 10.71 20.52
CA ASN A 88 -67.48 11.47 20.56
C ASN A 88 -67.38 12.14 21.93
N ARG A 89 -66.38 11.78 22.72
CA ARG A 89 -66.09 12.48 23.97
C ARG A 89 -65.15 13.62 23.66
N THR A 90 -65.63 14.85 23.78
CA THR A 90 -64.72 16.00 23.92
C THR A 90 -64.33 16.06 25.39
N ILE A 91 -63.06 16.22 25.73
CA ILE A 91 -62.51 16.37 27.08
C ILE A 91 -61.71 17.65 27.05
N LYS A 92 -62.19 18.68 27.74
CA LYS A 92 -61.41 19.89 27.90
C LYS A 92 -60.36 19.68 29.01
N ILE A 93 -59.08 19.81 28.66
CA ILE A 93 -57.96 19.84 29.60
C ILE A 93 -57.37 21.25 29.47
N SER A 94 -57.81 22.17 30.33
CA SER A 94 -57.38 23.58 30.33
C SER A 94 -57.85 24.31 29.07
N ALA A 95 -56.95 25.01 28.36
CA ALA A 95 -57.25 25.65 27.07
C ALA A 95 -57.37 24.65 25.90
N ASN A 96 -56.93 23.40 26.08
CA ASN A 96 -56.92 22.39 25.03
C ASN A 96 -58.19 21.54 25.07
N TYR A 97 -58.69 21.20 23.88
CA TYR A 97 -59.82 20.29 23.70
C TYR A 97 -59.28 18.94 23.23
N LEU A 98 -59.73 17.86 23.86
CA LEU A 98 -59.32 16.52 23.50
C LEU A 98 -60.52 15.75 22.98
N HIS A 99 -60.48 15.28 21.74
CA HIS A 99 -61.58 14.50 21.17
C HIS A 99 -61.23 13.01 21.15
N ILE A 100 -61.76 12.26 22.11
CA ILE A 100 -61.62 10.81 22.16
C ILE A 100 -62.88 10.16 21.58
N ARG A 101 -62.72 9.38 20.51
CA ARG A 101 -63.79 8.51 20.02
C ARG A 101 -63.94 7.28 20.90
N ASP A 102 -65.17 6.82 21.14
CA ASP A 102 -65.41 5.58 21.89
C ASP A 102 -64.77 4.34 21.24
N SER A 103 -64.58 4.31 19.91
CA SER A 103 -63.89 3.22 19.20
C SER A 103 -62.39 3.10 19.52
N VAL A 104 -61.79 4.18 20.05
CA VAL A 104 -60.37 4.31 20.43
C VAL A 104 -60.13 3.92 21.90
N ALA A 105 -61.21 3.82 22.70
CA ALA A 105 -61.22 3.97 24.15
C ALA A 105 -60.76 2.73 24.94
N ARG A 106 -59.55 2.22 24.67
CA ARG A 106 -58.86 1.39 25.67
C ARG A 106 -58.26 2.31 26.72
N GLY A 107 -58.51 2.04 27.99
CA GLY A 107 -58.06 2.90 29.09
C GLY A 107 -56.56 3.25 29.08
N ARG A 108 -55.71 2.40 28.49
CA ARG A 108 -54.28 2.67 28.28
C ARG A 108 -54.02 3.77 27.24
N THR A 109 -54.68 3.67 26.09
CA THR A 109 -54.63 4.66 25.00
C THR A 109 -55.08 6.01 25.53
N ILE A 110 -56.19 6.04 26.27
CA ILE A 110 -56.68 7.25 26.95
C ILE A 110 -55.63 7.78 27.94
N GLY A 111 -55.02 6.90 28.74
CA GLY A 111 -53.97 7.29 29.68
C GLY A 111 -52.76 7.96 29.01
N ALA A 112 -52.31 7.47 27.86
CA ALA A 112 -51.23 8.10 27.09
C ALA A 112 -51.64 9.49 26.59
N ILE A 113 -52.84 9.60 26.02
CA ILE A 113 -53.37 10.88 25.51
C ILE A 113 -53.49 11.90 26.66
N VAL A 114 -54.09 11.51 27.79
CA VAL A 114 -54.23 12.40 28.96
C VAL A 114 -52.85 12.83 29.49
N ALA A 115 -51.86 11.93 29.51
CA ALA A 115 -50.51 12.27 29.94
C ALA A 115 -49.86 13.33 29.02
N HIS A 116 -50.04 13.19 27.70
CA HIS A 116 -49.54 14.13 26.71
C HIS A 116 -50.23 15.51 26.86
N GLU A 117 -51.56 15.56 26.86
CA GLU A 117 -52.31 16.82 26.97
C GLU A 117 -52.11 17.53 28.32
N LEU A 118 -52.06 16.77 29.41
CA LEU A 118 -51.75 17.33 30.73
C LEU A 118 -50.37 17.98 30.74
N THR A 119 -49.43 17.43 29.98
CA THR A 119 -48.08 18.00 29.88
C THR A 119 -48.06 19.29 29.10
N HIS A 120 -48.88 19.45 28.05
CA HIS A 120 -49.09 20.76 27.40
C HIS A 120 -49.54 21.81 28.41
N ASP A 121 -50.52 21.49 29.27
CA ASP A 121 -50.99 22.41 30.32
C ASP A 121 -49.87 22.76 31.33
N VAL A 122 -49.07 21.77 31.73
CA VAL A 122 -47.92 22.01 32.62
C VAL A 122 -46.89 22.92 31.96
N LEU A 123 -46.51 22.66 30.70
CA LEU A 123 -45.55 23.48 29.96
C LEU A 123 -46.07 24.91 29.75
N PHE A 124 -47.32 25.06 29.32
CA PHE A 124 -47.97 26.36 29.14
C PHE A 124 -48.01 27.16 30.45
N SER A 125 -48.34 26.51 31.58
CA SER A 125 -48.34 27.16 32.90
C SER A 125 -46.95 27.67 33.35
N LYS A 126 -45.89 27.21 32.69
CA LYS A 126 -44.50 27.64 32.91
C LYS A 126 -44.00 28.62 31.85
N GLY A 127 -44.89 29.08 30.96
CA GLY A 127 -44.53 29.96 29.85
C GLY A 127 -43.65 29.28 28.80
N ILE A 128 -43.73 27.95 28.69
CA ILE A 128 -42.96 27.17 27.71
C ILE A 128 -43.86 26.90 26.51
N GLN A 129 -43.49 27.45 25.36
CA GLN A 129 -44.16 27.20 24.09
C GLN A 129 -43.11 27.22 22.98
N ARG A 130 -43.21 26.29 22.03
CA ARG A 130 -42.39 26.24 20.81
C ARG A 130 -43.28 26.26 19.56
N GLU A 131 -42.67 26.29 18.38
CA GLU A 131 -43.37 26.00 17.12
C GLU A 131 -44.07 24.64 17.21
N HIS A 132 -45.22 24.51 16.55
CA HIS A 132 -46.16 23.39 16.72
C HIS A 132 -45.48 22.02 16.82
N ASP A 133 -44.74 21.59 15.79
CA ASP A 133 -44.15 20.25 15.77
C ASP A 133 -43.07 20.06 16.84
N ALA A 134 -42.24 21.08 17.08
CA ALA A 134 -41.23 21.05 18.13
C ALA A 134 -41.86 21.07 19.54
N ASN A 135 -43.04 21.65 19.68
CA ASN A 135 -43.81 21.68 20.92
C ASN A 135 -44.36 20.28 21.24
N GLU A 136 -44.92 19.59 20.25
CA GLU A 136 -45.43 18.23 20.42
C GLU A 136 -44.35 17.21 20.82
N THR A 137 -43.20 17.23 20.14
CA THR A 137 -42.06 16.37 20.52
C THR A 137 -41.52 16.69 21.92
N LEU A 138 -41.47 17.98 22.28
CA LEU A 138 -41.07 18.41 23.61
C LEU A 138 -42.07 17.95 24.68
N THR A 139 -43.37 17.98 24.39
CA THR A 139 -44.44 17.54 25.30
C THR A 139 -44.32 16.05 25.62
N ASP A 140 -44.00 15.20 24.64
CA ASP A 140 -43.74 13.78 24.92
C ASP A 140 -42.53 13.58 25.85
N LEU A 141 -41.43 14.29 25.60
CA LEU A 141 -40.23 14.22 26.46
C LEU A 141 -40.52 14.75 27.86
N ALA A 142 -41.25 15.87 27.96
CA ALA A 142 -41.68 16.45 29.22
C ALA A 142 -42.63 15.52 29.99
N SER A 143 -43.48 14.76 29.29
CA SER A 143 -44.36 13.77 29.92
C SER A 143 -43.53 12.70 30.64
N ILE A 144 -42.43 12.26 30.04
CA ILE A 144 -41.48 11.34 30.67
C ILE A 144 -40.81 11.99 31.87
N ALA A 145 -40.33 13.24 31.74
CA ALA A 145 -39.70 13.98 32.85
C ALA A 145 -40.66 14.21 34.04
N LEU A 146 -41.95 14.37 33.78
CA LEU A 146 -43.01 14.48 34.78
C LEU A 146 -43.46 13.13 35.37
N GLY A 147 -42.72 12.05 35.12
CA GLY A 147 -43.03 10.72 35.66
C GLY A 147 -44.15 9.99 34.92
N LEU A 148 -44.71 10.55 33.84
CA LEU A 148 -45.85 9.98 33.11
C LEU A 148 -45.43 9.00 31.98
N GLY A 149 -44.14 8.71 31.84
CA GLY A 149 -43.60 7.89 30.74
C GLY A 149 -44.24 6.50 30.60
N LYS A 150 -44.64 5.85 31.72
CA LYS A 150 -45.32 4.55 31.68
C LYS A 150 -46.70 4.62 31.02
N LEU A 151 -47.42 5.73 31.19
CA LEU A 151 -48.72 5.93 30.54
C LEU A 151 -48.54 6.00 29.03
N ILE A 152 -47.59 6.83 28.59
CA ILE A 152 -47.25 6.99 27.18
C ILE A 152 -46.84 5.65 26.57
N LEU A 153 -45.88 4.93 27.18
CA LEU A 153 -45.41 3.63 26.67
C LEU A 153 -46.51 2.56 26.63
N ASN A 154 -47.38 2.50 27.65
CA ASN A 154 -48.46 1.51 27.71
C ASN A 154 -49.61 1.79 26.73
N GLY A 155 -49.85 3.06 26.38
CA GLY A 155 -50.89 3.47 25.45
C GLY A 155 -50.39 3.76 24.03
N ARG A 156 -49.07 3.72 23.80
CA ARG A 156 -48.45 4.09 22.51
C ARG A 156 -48.98 3.29 21.34
N VAL A 157 -49.03 1.97 21.46
CA VAL A 157 -49.47 1.09 20.37
C VAL A 157 -50.90 0.67 20.63
N THR A 158 -51.77 1.05 19.70
CA THR A 158 -53.20 0.75 19.80
C THR A 158 -53.70 0.23 18.46
N GLU A 159 -54.54 -0.79 18.51
CA GLU A 159 -55.16 -1.39 17.33
C GLU A 159 -56.58 -0.85 17.20
N MET A 160 -56.89 -0.26 16.04
CA MET A 160 -58.21 0.27 15.69
C MET A 160 -58.50 -0.05 14.25
N ASP A 161 -59.69 -0.59 13.99
CA ASP A 161 -60.13 -0.95 12.64
C ASP A 161 -59.11 -1.84 11.90
N ASN A 162 -58.52 -2.80 12.62
CA ASN A 162 -57.43 -3.68 12.15
C ASN A 162 -56.17 -2.93 11.67
N LYS A 163 -55.97 -1.68 12.09
CA LYS A 163 -54.75 -0.89 11.86
C LYS A 163 -54.05 -0.63 13.18
N ILE A 164 -52.72 -0.72 13.15
CA ILE A 164 -51.87 -0.35 14.28
C ILE A 164 -51.57 1.14 14.19
N TRP A 165 -51.88 1.86 15.26
CA TRP A 165 -51.59 3.28 15.42
C TRP A 165 -50.54 3.47 16.51
N HIS A 166 -49.63 4.43 16.27
CA HIS A 166 -48.61 4.86 17.22
C HIS A 166 -48.96 6.25 17.73
N LEU A 167 -49.16 6.38 19.04
CA LEU A 167 -49.38 7.66 19.72
C LEU A 167 -48.06 8.28 20.17
N GLY A 168 -48.01 9.61 20.12
CA GLY A 168 -46.84 10.41 20.44
C GLY A 168 -46.05 10.82 19.19
N TYR A 169 -45.37 11.94 19.31
CA TYR A 169 -44.55 12.61 18.30
C TYR A 169 -43.06 12.28 18.44
N LEU A 170 -42.62 11.77 19.60
CA LEU A 170 -41.29 11.16 19.71
C LEU A 170 -41.25 9.83 18.94
N SER A 171 -40.14 9.60 18.25
CA SER A 171 -39.84 8.29 17.67
C SER A 171 -39.82 7.22 18.77
N GLU A 172 -40.09 5.96 18.42
CA GLU A 172 -40.17 4.90 19.45
C GLU A 172 -38.84 4.70 20.17
N ILE A 173 -37.72 4.83 19.43
CA ILE A 173 -36.39 4.70 19.99
C ILE A 173 -36.01 5.90 20.87
N ASP A 174 -36.35 7.13 20.49
CA ASP A 174 -36.09 8.32 21.32
C ASP A 174 -36.93 8.31 22.60
N MET A 175 -38.17 7.84 22.52
CA MET A 175 -39.05 7.72 23.67
C MET A 175 -38.52 6.70 24.69
N VAL A 176 -38.08 5.52 24.23
CA VAL A 176 -37.45 4.52 25.10
C VAL A 176 -36.13 5.04 25.66
N TYR A 177 -35.32 5.72 24.84
CA TYR A 177 -34.08 6.33 25.28
C TYR A 177 -34.32 7.37 26.38
N ALA A 178 -35.24 8.31 26.15
CA ALA A 178 -35.66 9.32 27.10
C ALA A 178 -36.17 8.70 28.41
N TYR A 179 -37.04 7.69 28.31
CA TYR A 179 -37.58 6.99 29.48
C TYR A 179 -36.47 6.37 30.33
N SER A 180 -35.57 5.61 29.72
CA SER A 180 -34.46 4.98 30.42
C SER A 180 -33.49 6.01 31.03
N ASN A 181 -33.17 7.06 30.28
CA ASN A 181 -32.22 8.10 30.68
C ASN A 181 -32.74 8.95 31.84
N VAL A 182 -33.99 9.40 31.78
CA VAL A 182 -34.65 10.14 32.87
C VAL A 182 -34.69 9.30 34.16
N ASN A 183 -35.08 8.03 34.06
CA ASN A 183 -35.14 7.12 35.20
C ASN A 183 -33.76 6.81 35.78
N THR A 184 -32.75 6.62 34.94
CA THR A 184 -31.37 6.37 35.38
C THR A 184 -30.80 7.58 36.11
N ARG A 185 -31.00 8.79 35.57
CA ARG A 185 -30.55 10.05 36.20
C ARG A 185 -31.26 10.37 37.52
N THR A 186 -32.44 9.79 37.76
CA THR A 186 -33.19 9.92 39.01
C THR A 186 -32.94 8.76 39.98
N GLY A 187 -32.11 7.78 39.61
CA GLY A 187 -31.79 6.65 40.46
C GLY A 187 -32.92 5.62 40.60
N ILE A 188 -33.86 5.57 39.65
CA ILE A 188 -34.96 4.60 39.66
C ILE A 188 -34.43 3.22 39.24
N PRO A 189 -34.56 2.19 40.09
CA PRO A 189 -34.13 0.83 39.76
C PRO A 189 -34.85 0.26 38.53
N ALA A 190 -34.14 -0.51 37.70
CA ALA A 190 -34.66 -1.04 36.43
C ALA A 190 -35.92 -1.92 36.60
N ASP A 191 -36.01 -2.69 37.68
CA ASP A 191 -37.19 -3.50 38.01
C ASP A 191 -38.42 -2.61 38.24
N ARG A 192 -38.26 -1.46 38.93
CA ARG A 192 -39.33 -0.48 39.11
C ARG A 192 -39.68 0.21 37.79
N GLN A 193 -38.72 0.50 36.92
CA GLN A 193 -39.00 1.05 35.59
C GLN A 193 -39.87 0.08 34.75
N MET A 194 -39.61 -1.22 34.84
CA MET A 194 -40.34 -2.23 34.06
C MET A 194 -41.68 -2.64 34.69
N ARG A 195 -41.86 -2.38 36.00
CA ARG A 195 -43.10 -2.68 36.74
C ARG A 195 -44.29 -1.91 36.17
N LEU A 196 -45.44 -2.58 36.04
CA LEU A 196 -46.70 -2.04 35.49
C LEU A 196 -46.64 -1.60 34.02
N LEU A 197 -45.54 -1.85 33.30
CA LEU A 197 -45.57 -1.83 31.84
C LEU A 197 -46.34 -3.04 31.30
N THR A 198 -47.06 -2.87 30.20
CA THR A 198 -47.62 -3.98 29.43
C THR A 198 -46.51 -4.85 28.85
N GLU A 199 -46.78 -6.13 28.57
CA GLU A 199 -45.77 -7.01 27.95
C GLU A 199 -45.25 -6.47 26.61
N HIS A 200 -46.12 -5.84 25.82
CA HIS A 200 -45.72 -5.15 24.61
C HIS A 200 -44.76 -4.00 24.90
N ALA A 201 -45.10 -3.09 25.82
CA ALA A 201 -44.23 -1.97 26.19
C ALA A 201 -42.90 -2.44 26.79
N LYS A 202 -42.90 -3.50 27.63
CA LYS A 202 -41.68 -4.11 28.16
C LYS A 202 -40.78 -4.62 27.04
N LYS A 203 -41.35 -5.37 26.09
CA LYS A 203 -40.63 -5.88 24.94
C LYS A 203 -40.04 -4.73 24.11
N THR A 204 -40.83 -3.70 23.82
CA THR A 204 -40.37 -2.51 23.09
C THR A 204 -39.22 -1.82 23.81
N VAL A 205 -39.30 -1.62 25.14
CA VAL A 205 -38.21 -1.05 25.92
C VAL A 205 -36.93 -1.90 25.82
N ILE A 206 -37.04 -3.23 26.01
CA ILE A 206 -35.89 -4.14 25.95
C ILE A 206 -35.26 -4.14 24.55
N ASP A 207 -36.08 -4.32 23.51
CA ASP A 207 -35.60 -4.41 22.13
C ASP A 207 -34.95 -3.08 21.70
N ARG A 208 -35.55 -1.93 22.01
CA ARG A 208 -35.00 -0.62 21.65
C ARG A 208 -33.78 -0.23 22.46
N LEU A 209 -33.70 -0.56 23.74
CA LEU A 209 -32.46 -0.36 24.50
C LEU A 209 -31.32 -1.20 23.94
N ARG A 210 -31.60 -2.44 23.51
CA ARG A 210 -30.62 -3.26 22.81
C ARG A 210 -30.22 -2.65 21.46
N ASP A 211 -31.16 -2.08 20.71
CA ASP A 211 -30.86 -1.38 19.45
C ASP A 211 -29.95 -0.16 19.69
N ILE A 212 -30.24 0.64 20.71
CA ILE A 212 -29.43 1.81 21.12
C ILE A 212 -28.02 1.39 21.54
N GLU A 213 -27.90 0.35 22.36
CA GLU A 213 -26.61 -0.18 22.79
C GLU A 213 -25.78 -0.69 21.59
N ASN A 214 -26.41 -1.48 20.71
CA ASN A 214 -25.78 -1.94 19.49
C ASN A 214 -25.36 -0.80 18.56
N HIS A 215 -26.11 0.31 18.56
CA HIS A 215 -25.75 1.48 17.79
C HIS A 215 -24.51 2.16 18.33
N ARG A 216 -24.48 2.43 19.64
CA ARG A 216 -23.33 3.04 20.33
C ARG A 216 -22.07 2.21 20.16
N ILE A 217 -22.20 0.89 20.31
CA ILE A 217 -21.10 -0.03 20.07
C ILE A 217 -20.58 0.11 18.64
N ARG A 218 -21.45 0.20 17.62
CA ARG A 218 -21.02 0.41 16.23
C ARG A 218 -20.33 1.74 16.03
N GLU A 219 -20.90 2.83 16.55
CA GLU A 219 -20.30 4.18 16.44
C GLU A 219 -18.92 4.26 17.10
N MET A 220 -18.68 3.50 18.16
CA MET A 220 -17.36 3.42 18.77
C MET A 220 -16.42 2.44 18.05
N ARG A 221 -16.95 1.33 17.55
CA ARG A 221 -16.21 0.23 16.91
C ARG A 221 -15.66 0.64 15.57
N ASP A 222 -16.46 1.29 14.73
CA ASP A 222 -16.07 1.58 13.35
C ASP A 222 -14.82 2.48 13.29
N PRO A 223 -14.72 3.59 14.04
CA PRO A 223 -13.49 4.37 14.13
C PRO A 223 -12.30 3.60 14.70
N ALA A 224 -12.52 2.72 15.69
CA ALA A 224 -11.44 1.90 16.25
C ALA A 224 -10.91 0.88 15.22
N LEU A 225 -11.81 0.33 14.41
CA LEU A 225 -11.47 -0.59 13.33
C LEU A 225 -10.71 0.14 12.21
N ASP A 226 -11.13 1.36 11.86
CA ASP A 226 -10.44 2.20 10.87
C ASP A 226 -9.02 2.50 11.33
N THR A 227 -8.83 2.96 12.57
CA THR A 227 -7.50 3.17 13.16
C THR A 227 -6.64 1.91 13.13
N MET A 228 -7.19 0.73 13.45
CA MET A 228 -6.42 -0.52 13.37
C MET A 228 -5.99 -0.87 11.94
N ASN A 229 -6.82 -0.60 10.93
CA ASN A 229 -6.46 -0.83 9.54
C ASN A 229 -5.40 0.18 9.07
N GLU A 230 -5.51 1.45 9.43
CA GLU A 230 -4.49 2.48 9.16
C GLU A 230 -3.12 2.08 9.74
N LEU A 231 -3.09 1.57 10.97
CA LEU A 231 -1.86 1.07 11.59
C LEU A 231 -1.26 -0.13 10.85
N LEU A 232 -2.08 -1.02 10.29
CA LEU A 232 -1.63 -2.17 9.48
C LEU A 232 -1.02 -1.74 8.13
N GLU A 233 -1.62 -0.74 7.49
CA GLU A 233 -1.07 -0.14 6.26
C GLU A 233 0.27 0.54 6.54
N GLU A 234 0.34 1.29 7.65
CA GLU A 234 1.55 1.96 8.10
C GLU A 234 2.67 0.97 8.46
N CYS A 235 2.35 -0.14 9.13
CA CYS A 235 3.29 -1.25 9.34
C CYS A 235 3.91 -1.75 8.02
N SER A 236 3.08 -1.87 6.97
CA SER A 236 3.52 -2.39 5.66
C SER A 236 4.43 -1.39 4.96
N ARG A 237 4.09 -0.10 4.98
CA ARG A 237 4.91 0.99 4.45
C ARG A 237 6.29 1.06 5.13
N LEU A 238 6.34 0.95 6.47
CA LEU A 238 7.60 0.96 7.20
C LEU A 238 8.44 -0.30 6.95
N ALA A 239 7.82 -1.45 6.70
CA ALA A 239 8.53 -2.66 6.32
C ALA A 239 9.20 -2.53 4.94
N GLU A 240 8.55 -1.88 3.97
CA GLU A 240 9.16 -1.58 2.67
C GLU A 240 10.33 -0.61 2.80
N LYS A 241 10.15 0.48 3.57
CA LYS A 241 11.23 1.43 3.87
C LYS A 241 12.41 0.77 4.57
N HIS A 242 12.15 -0.17 5.48
CA HIS A 242 13.19 -0.98 6.11
C HIS A 242 13.95 -1.82 5.07
N GLY A 243 13.25 -2.48 4.16
CA GLY A 243 13.86 -3.25 3.07
C GLY A 243 14.79 -2.42 2.18
N ASP A 244 14.37 -1.21 1.81
CA ASP A 244 15.21 -0.25 1.07
C ASP A 244 16.51 0.10 1.84
N LEU A 245 16.39 0.42 3.13
CA LEU A 245 17.55 0.78 3.95
C LEU A 245 18.52 -0.39 4.14
N VAL A 246 18.02 -1.62 4.26
CA VAL A 246 18.86 -2.82 4.33
C VAL A 246 19.65 -3.00 3.02
N ASN A 247 19.01 -2.82 1.87
CA ASN A 247 19.68 -2.91 0.57
C ASN A 247 20.74 -1.82 0.40
N ARG A 248 20.41 -0.57 0.76
CA ARG A 248 21.36 0.56 0.74
C ARG A 248 22.57 0.29 1.63
N TYR A 249 22.36 -0.19 2.85
CA TYR A 249 23.45 -0.55 3.76
C TYR A 249 24.34 -1.67 3.21
N ALA A 250 23.77 -2.67 2.53
CA ALA A 250 24.55 -3.74 1.88
C ALA A 250 25.48 -3.20 0.78
N ILE A 251 24.99 -2.28 -0.06
CA ILE A 251 25.80 -1.62 -1.10
C ILE A 251 26.91 -0.77 -0.45
N ILE A 252 26.58 0.00 0.58
CA ILE A 252 27.58 0.80 1.33
C ILE A 252 28.69 -0.09 1.89
N ARG A 253 28.33 -1.26 2.45
CA ARG A 253 29.29 -2.22 2.98
C ARG A 253 30.22 -2.76 1.88
N GLU A 254 29.66 -3.18 0.75
CA GLU A 254 30.44 -3.66 -0.40
C GLU A 254 31.40 -2.58 -0.91
N ARG A 255 30.91 -1.35 -1.09
CA ARG A 255 31.74 -0.20 -1.49
C ARG A 255 32.82 0.09 -0.46
N GLN A 256 32.53 -0.03 0.83
CA GLN A 256 33.50 0.20 1.90
C GLN A 256 34.64 -0.83 1.85
N ASP A 257 34.34 -2.09 1.57
CA ASP A 257 35.36 -3.13 1.44
C ASP A 257 36.31 -2.84 0.26
N GLN A 258 35.77 -2.32 -0.85
CA GLN A 258 36.57 -1.92 -2.03
C GLN A 258 37.41 -0.67 -1.76
N LEU A 259 36.84 0.33 -1.09
CA LEU A 259 37.58 1.54 -0.69
C LEU A 259 38.68 1.21 0.33
N ASN A 260 38.42 0.34 1.30
CA ASN A 260 39.42 -0.12 2.27
C ASN A 260 40.59 -0.85 1.58
N ALA A 261 40.31 -1.64 0.53
CA ALA A 261 41.34 -2.32 -0.25
C ALA A 261 42.25 -1.34 -1.05
N THR A 262 41.72 -0.16 -1.38
CA THR A 262 42.40 0.85 -2.20
C THR A 262 42.79 2.11 -1.41
N HIS A 263 42.55 2.12 -0.10
CA HIS A 263 42.69 3.28 0.79
C HIS A 263 44.06 3.97 0.69
N ALA A 264 45.14 3.20 0.49
CA ALA A 264 46.50 3.72 0.38
C ALA A 264 46.73 4.64 -0.83
N PHE A 265 45.86 4.59 -1.84
CA PHE A 265 45.96 5.39 -3.07
C PHE A 265 45.16 6.69 -3.01
N TRP A 266 44.32 6.89 -1.99
CA TRP A 266 43.42 8.02 -1.90
C TRP A 266 43.95 9.08 -0.93
N GLU A 267 44.11 10.31 -1.41
CA GLU A 267 44.22 11.48 -0.53
C GLU A 267 42.82 11.79 0.05
N ILE A 268 42.44 11.06 1.10
CA ILE A 268 41.19 11.27 1.82
C ILE A 268 41.35 12.48 2.74
N SER A 269 40.40 13.40 2.68
CA SER A 269 40.37 14.56 3.58
C SER A 269 40.30 14.12 5.05
N SER A 270 40.84 14.92 5.98
CA SER A 270 40.79 14.57 7.40
C SER A 270 39.37 14.45 7.95
N GLU A 271 38.42 15.21 7.39
CA GLU A 271 36.99 15.16 7.73
C GLU A 271 36.35 13.85 7.25
N ASP A 272 36.55 13.50 5.97
CA ASP A 272 35.98 12.26 5.41
C ASP A 272 36.61 11.01 6.02
N ASN A 273 37.89 11.09 6.42
CA ASN A 273 38.57 9.99 7.09
C ASN A 273 37.91 9.63 8.44
N GLN A 274 37.34 10.62 9.15
CA GLN A 274 36.55 10.35 10.37
C GLN A 274 35.26 9.61 10.03
N VAL A 275 34.57 10.00 8.95
CA VAL A 275 33.34 9.34 8.49
C VAL A 275 33.62 7.89 8.06
N PHE A 276 34.70 7.65 7.30
CA PHE A 276 35.12 6.30 6.90
C PHE A 276 35.54 5.44 8.08
N SER A 277 36.26 6.01 9.06
CA SER A 277 36.63 5.31 10.28
C SER A 277 35.37 4.92 11.08
N ALA A 278 34.41 5.84 11.22
CA ALA A 278 33.15 5.56 11.89
C ALA A 278 32.36 4.45 11.18
N LEU A 279 32.25 4.51 9.84
CA LEU A 279 31.58 3.49 9.04
C LEU A 279 32.28 2.12 9.13
N THR A 280 33.61 2.10 9.08
CA THR A 280 34.40 0.86 9.18
C THR A 280 34.22 0.21 10.53
N LEU A 281 34.19 1.01 11.61
CA LEU A 281 33.88 0.51 12.95
C LEU A 281 32.43 0.03 13.04
N ASP A 282 31.47 0.75 12.47
CA ASP A 282 30.06 0.35 12.45
C ASP A 282 29.83 -1.00 11.76
N ILE A 283 30.46 -1.19 10.59
CA ILE A 283 30.49 -2.46 9.85
C ILE A 283 31.21 -3.53 10.67
N HIS A 284 32.38 -3.23 11.25
CA HIS A 284 33.14 -4.22 12.01
C HIS A 284 32.40 -4.75 13.24
N PHE A 285 31.70 -3.86 13.95
CA PHE A 285 30.90 -4.22 15.13
C PHE A 285 29.45 -4.60 14.82
N ASN A 286 29.04 -4.56 13.54
CA ASN A 286 27.69 -4.80 13.06
C ASN A 286 26.62 -3.99 13.82
N LYS A 287 26.91 -2.73 14.18
CA LYS A 287 26.01 -1.96 15.04
C LYS A 287 24.72 -1.57 14.30
N THR A 288 24.82 -0.93 13.13
CA THR A 288 23.65 -0.60 12.30
C THR A 288 22.90 -1.87 11.86
N GLU A 289 23.61 -2.91 11.45
CA GLU A 289 23.01 -4.18 11.01
C GLU A 289 22.17 -4.83 12.11
N LYS A 290 22.69 -4.92 13.34
CA LYS A 290 21.94 -5.44 14.49
C LYS A 290 20.69 -4.62 14.78
N SER A 291 20.81 -3.28 14.80
CA SER A 291 19.67 -2.42 15.09
C SER A 291 18.61 -2.40 13.98
N LEU A 292 19.00 -2.59 12.71
CA LEU A 292 18.06 -2.82 11.60
C LEU A 292 17.40 -4.19 11.69
N ALA A 293 18.11 -5.24 12.14
CA ALA A 293 17.57 -6.59 12.27
C ALA A 293 16.47 -6.73 13.35
N GLU A 294 16.42 -5.82 14.31
CA GLU A 294 15.36 -5.78 15.34
C GLU A 294 14.02 -5.23 14.81
N ILE A 295 14.05 -4.37 13.80
CA ILE A 295 12.86 -3.65 13.31
C ILE A 295 11.77 -4.59 12.80
N PRO A 296 12.06 -5.64 11.99
CA PRO A 296 11.06 -6.61 11.57
C PRO A 296 10.36 -7.30 12.74
N GLY A 297 11.07 -7.58 13.83
CA GLY A 297 10.49 -8.20 15.04
C GLY A 297 9.45 -7.29 15.70
N VAL A 298 9.75 -6.00 15.82
CA VAL A 298 8.84 -4.99 16.38
C VAL A 298 7.62 -4.82 15.47
N LEU A 299 7.82 -4.63 14.17
CA LEU A 299 6.74 -4.49 13.18
C LEU A 299 5.82 -5.72 13.16
N LEU A 300 6.39 -6.94 13.25
CA LEU A 300 5.61 -8.17 13.31
C LEU A 300 4.77 -8.26 14.59
N SER A 301 5.29 -7.80 15.74
CA SER A 301 4.53 -7.76 17.00
C SER A 301 3.33 -6.83 16.88
N ILE A 302 3.56 -5.60 16.40
CA ILE A 302 2.50 -4.60 16.19
C ILE A 302 1.43 -5.14 15.23
N ARG A 303 1.85 -5.72 14.10
CA ARG A 303 0.94 -6.31 13.12
C ARG A 303 0.06 -7.40 13.75
N LYS A 304 0.65 -8.32 14.53
CA LYS A 304 -0.10 -9.38 15.22
C LYS A 304 -1.12 -8.81 16.22
N GLU A 305 -0.75 -7.76 16.94
CA GLU A 305 -1.64 -7.08 17.89
C GLU A 305 -2.81 -6.40 17.17
N CYS A 306 -2.54 -5.66 16.09
CA CYS A 306 -3.56 -5.01 15.26
C CYS A 306 -4.48 -6.03 14.56
N ASP A 307 -3.95 -7.12 14.01
CA ASP A 307 -4.74 -8.21 13.40
C ASP A 307 -5.67 -8.85 14.44
N ALA A 308 -5.16 -9.12 15.65
CA ALA A 308 -5.94 -9.69 16.75
C ALA A 308 -7.01 -8.69 17.24
N GLY A 309 -6.69 -7.40 17.32
CA GLY A 309 -7.64 -6.34 17.65
C GLY A 309 -8.76 -6.21 16.63
N THR A 310 -8.41 -6.18 15.34
CA THR A 310 -9.36 -6.21 14.22
C THR A 310 -10.27 -7.43 14.27
N ALA A 311 -9.73 -8.62 14.56
CA ALA A 311 -10.55 -9.83 14.70
C ALA A 311 -11.55 -9.72 15.86
N ARG A 312 -11.13 -9.18 17.02
CA ARG A 312 -12.03 -8.93 18.17
C ARG A 312 -13.10 -7.89 17.85
N LEU A 313 -12.74 -6.80 17.17
CA LEU A 313 -13.66 -5.76 16.70
C LEU A 313 -14.60 -6.20 15.56
N ARG A 314 -14.35 -7.35 14.92
CA ARG A 314 -15.26 -7.93 13.92
C ARG A 314 -16.15 -9.04 14.48
N ALA A 315 -15.96 -9.44 15.74
CA ALA A 315 -16.74 -10.49 16.36
C ALA A 315 -18.24 -10.13 16.42
N SER A 316 -19.12 -11.14 16.37
CA SER A 316 -20.57 -10.93 16.40
C SER A 316 -21.09 -10.47 17.77
N ARG A 317 -20.31 -10.67 18.83
CA ARG A 317 -20.60 -10.25 20.20
C ARG A 317 -19.53 -9.29 20.68
N ILE A 318 -19.69 -8.02 20.33
CA ILE A 318 -18.80 -6.94 20.80
C ILE A 318 -19.49 -6.24 21.96
N THR A 319 -18.71 -5.85 22.95
CA THR A 319 -19.13 -5.03 24.07
C THR A 319 -18.38 -3.70 24.03
N GLU A 320 -18.93 -2.68 24.69
CA GLU A 320 -18.27 -1.37 24.83
C GLU A 320 -16.86 -1.49 25.46
N GLU A 321 -16.69 -2.41 26.43
CA GLU A 321 -15.43 -2.68 27.10
C GLU A 321 -14.35 -3.20 26.13
N ILE A 322 -14.72 -4.12 25.23
CA ILE A 322 -13.81 -4.61 24.18
C ILE A 322 -13.40 -3.45 23.28
N VAL A 323 -14.34 -2.60 22.84
CA VAL A 323 -14.01 -1.46 21.97
C VAL A 323 -13.07 -0.46 22.67
N LYS A 324 -13.29 -0.17 23.96
CA LYS A 324 -12.40 0.69 24.76
C LYS A 324 -11.01 0.09 24.91
N SER A 325 -10.93 -1.21 25.20
CA SER A 325 -9.66 -1.93 25.30
C SER A 325 -8.87 -1.87 23.99
N GLU A 326 -9.53 -2.10 22.84
CA GLU A 326 -8.84 -2.04 21.55
C GLU A 326 -8.42 -0.62 21.17
N LYS A 327 -9.18 0.42 21.53
CA LYS A 327 -8.73 1.80 21.38
C LYS A 327 -7.46 2.08 22.19
N ALA A 328 -7.36 1.57 23.42
CA ALA A 328 -6.15 1.71 24.22
C ALA A 328 -4.96 0.95 23.59
N ASN A 329 -5.19 -0.26 23.07
CA ASN A 329 -4.17 -1.03 22.35
C ASN A 329 -3.69 -0.30 21.09
N ALA A 330 -4.59 0.32 20.32
CA ALA A 330 -4.24 1.09 19.13
C ALA A 330 -3.26 2.24 19.45
N VAL A 331 -3.45 2.94 20.56
CA VAL A 331 -2.53 4.01 21.02
C VAL A 331 -1.13 3.46 21.34
N VAL A 332 -1.03 2.26 21.91
CA VAL A 332 0.26 1.61 22.17
C VAL A 332 0.95 1.22 20.86
N CYS A 333 0.20 0.64 19.91
CA CYS A 333 0.70 0.31 18.57
C CYS A 333 1.20 1.56 17.83
N GLU A 334 0.46 2.66 17.87
CA GLU A 334 0.82 3.94 17.26
C GLU A 334 2.14 4.49 17.84
N ALA A 335 2.29 4.50 19.16
CA ALA A 335 3.52 4.94 19.81
C ALA A 335 4.73 4.07 19.41
N ASN A 336 4.54 2.76 19.29
CA ASN A 336 5.58 1.84 18.84
C ASN A 336 5.94 2.07 17.36
N LEU A 337 4.96 2.32 16.49
CA LEU A 337 5.20 2.65 15.09
C LEU A 337 5.97 3.96 14.93
N ALA A 338 5.58 5.01 15.66
CA ALA A 338 6.29 6.28 15.65
C ALA A 338 7.76 6.15 16.10
N SER A 339 8.03 5.24 17.05
CA SER A 339 9.40 4.90 17.46
C SER A 339 10.20 4.21 16.34
N VAL A 340 9.58 3.25 15.64
CA VAL A 340 10.20 2.59 14.48
C VAL A 340 10.46 3.58 13.35
N GLU A 341 9.50 4.44 13.02
CA GLU A 341 9.66 5.43 11.97
C GLU A 341 10.82 6.40 12.26
N ARG A 342 10.93 6.88 13.50
CA ARG A 342 12.05 7.72 13.93
C ARG A 342 13.39 7.01 13.76
N ARG A 343 13.50 5.76 14.20
CA ARG A 343 14.71 4.94 14.02
C ARG A 343 15.06 4.80 12.53
N LEU A 344 14.08 4.49 11.68
CA LEU A 344 14.30 4.37 10.23
C LEU A 344 14.72 5.70 9.60
N ALA A 345 14.21 6.84 10.07
CA ALA A 345 14.62 8.16 9.61
C ALA A 345 16.06 8.49 10.01
N GLU A 346 16.45 8.19 11.26
CA GLU A 346 17.83 8.33 11.74
C GLU A 346 18.80 7.46 10.92
N PHE A 347 18.43 6.21 10.62
CA PHE A 347 19.21 5.35 9.72
C PHE A 347 19.33 5.94 8.32
N ALA A 348 18.22 6.36 7.72
CA ALA A 348 18.24 6.96 6.38
C ALA A 348 19.19 8.16 6.31
N GLN A 349 19.19 9.02 7.32
CA GLN A 349 20.10 10.17 7.42
C GLN A 349 21.56 9.71 7.53
N HIS A 350 21.86 8.75 8.40
CA HIS A 350 23.22 8.20 8.55
C HIS A 350 23.72 7.56 7.25
N LEU A 351 22.90 6.76 6.58
CA LEU A 351 23.27 6.10 5.32
C LEU A 351 23.54 7.12 4.21
N SER A 352 22.75 8.19 4.12
CA SER A 352 22.99 9.24 3.13
C SER A 352 24.32 9.98 3.32
N VAL A 353 24.79 10.15 4.56
CA VAL A 353 26.13 10.70 4.83
C VAL A 353 27.22 9.74 4.33
N PHE A 354 27.03 8.44 4.53
CA PHE A 354 27.96 7.42 4.05
C PHE A 354 27.99 7.33 2.53
N GLU A 355 26.84 7.29 1.87
CA GLU A 355 26.71 7.26 0.40
C GLU A 355 27.40 8.48 -0.23
N ALA A 356 27.07 9.69 0.22
CA ALA A 356 27.67 10.91 -0.30
C ALA A 356 29.19 10.98 -0.08
N THR A 357 29.68 10.38 1.02
CA THR A 357 31.12 10.28 1.26
C THR A 357 31.75 9.25 0.33
N GLN A 358 31.18 8.06 0.20
CA GLN A 358 31.69 7.02 -0.70
C GLN A 358 31.69 7.46 -2.17
N GLU A 359 30.60 8.06 -2.66
CA GLU A 359 30.48 8.50 -4.06
C GLU A 359 31.58 9.46 -4.50
N ARG A 360 32.03 10.36 -3.60
CA ARG A 360 33.15 11.30 -3.87
C ARG A 360 34.46 10.58 -4.21
N TYR A 361 34.70 9.40 -3.64
CA TYR A 361 35.92 8.62 -3.84
C TYR A 361 35.72 7.48 -4.84
N PHE A 362 34.52 6.91 -4.89
CA PHE A 362 34.21 5.79 -5.78
C PHE A 362 34.20 6.20 -7.25
N GLY A 363 33.71 7.40 -7.59
CA GLY A 363 33.83 7.91 -8.97
C GLY A 363 35.28 8.06 -9.44
N ARG A 364 36.23 8.25 -8.51
CA ARG A 364 37.67 8.25 -8.82
C ARG A 364 38.19 6.83 -9.05
N LEU A 365 37.71 5.83 -8.31
CA LEU A 365 38.03 4.41 -8.50
C LEU A 365 37.55 3.91 -9.87
N GLU A 366 36.31 4.26 -10.27
CA GLU A 366 35.77 3.90 -11.59
C GLU A 366 36.58 4.54 -12.71
N SER A 367 36.93 5.82 -12.57
CA SER A 367 37.79 6.54 -13.52
C SER A 367 39.17 5.90 -13.63
N PHE A 368 39.77 5.51 -12.50
CA PHE A 368 41.06 4.84 -12.48
C PHE A 368 40.99 3.44 -13.10
N THR A 369 39.94 2.68 -12.82
CA THR A 369 39.71 1.36 -13.42
C THR A 369 39.49 1.46 -14.93
N ALA A 370 38.72 2.45 -15.39
CA ALA A 370 38.57 2.75 -16.81
C ALA A 370 39.90 3.12 -17.47
N LEU A 371 40.73 3.93 -16.81
CA LEU A 371 42.08 4.26 -17.29
C LEU A 371 42.99 3.03 -17.37
N LEU A 372 42.94 2.13 -16.39
CA LEU A 372 43.69 0.87 -16.42
C LEU A 372 43.23 -0.02 -17.57
N ASN A 373 41.91 -0.14 -17.80
CA ASN A 373 41.36 -0.91 -18.92
C ASN A 373 41.76 -0.31 -20.27
N ILE A 374 41.77 1.01 -20.40
CA ILE A 374 42.27 1.71 -21.60
C ILE A 374 43.75 1.41 -21.78
N CYS A 375 44.56 1.52 -20.73
CA CYS A 375 45.98 1.21 -20.80
C CYS A 375 46.23 -0.25 -21.20
N GLU A 376 45.47 -1.20 -20.65
CA GLU A 376 45.57 -2.62 -20.99
C GLU A 376 45.17 -2.90 -22.44
N THR A 377 44.12 -2.23 -22.93
CA THR A 377 43.64 -2.33 -24.31
C THR A 377 44.63 -1.74 -25.29
N ASP A 378 45.12 -0.52 -25.02
CA ASP A 378 46.09 0.19 -25.87
C ASP A 378 47.43 -0.56 -25.91
N ILE A 379 47.88 -1.10 -24.78
CA ILE A 379 49.11 -1.88 -24.71
C ILE A 379 48.94 -3.22 -25.45
N SER A 380 47.79 -3.88 -25.31
CA SER A 380 47.47 -5.08 -26.08
C SER A 380 47.40 -4.80 -27.58
N ALA A 381 46.87 -3.64 -27.99
CA ALA A 381 46.82 -3.20 -29.38
C ALA A 381 48.22 -2.90 -29.92
N VAL A 382 49.09 -2.25 -29.14
CA VAL A 382 50.49 -2.00 -29.51
C VAL A 382 51.27 -3.31 -29.63
N ILE A 383 51.09 -4.27 -28.72
CA ILE A 383 51.70 -5.61 -28.79
C ILE A 383 51.22 -6.37 -30.04
N SER A 384 49.92 -6.26 -30.36
CA SER A 384 49.31 -6.89 -31.54
C SER A 384 49.81 -6.26 -32.85
N ALA A 385 49.86 -4.93 -32.92
CA ALA A 385 50.39 -4.18 -34.07
C ALA A 385 51.88 -4.47 -34.30
N ARG A 386 52.67 -4.56 -33.22
CA ARG A 386 54.09 -4.96 -33.26
C ARG A 386 54.26 -6.39 -33.79
N SER A 387 53.43 -7.33 -33.32
CA SER A 387 53.44 -8.73 -33.79
C SER A 387 53.05 -8.84 -35.27
N ALA A 388 52.06 -8.06 -35.72
CA ALA A 388 51.66 -7.99 -37.11
C ALA A 388 52.76 -7.37 -38.00
N LEU A 389 53.44 -6.31 -37.53
CA LEU A 389 54.55 -5.68 -38.25
C LEU A 389 55.75 -6.63 -38.37
N ALA A 390 56.11 -7.34 -37.30
CA ALA A 390 57.16 -8.35 -37.30
C ALA A 390 56.84 -9.51 -38.26
N THR A 391 55.59 -9.95 -38.29
CA THR A 391 55.11 -10.99 -39.22
C THR A 391 55.16 -10.52 -40.67
N ARG A 392 54.74 -9.27 -40.94
CA ARG A 392 54.81 -8.66 -42.28
C ARG A 392 56.26 -8.44 -42.73
N PHE A 393 57.15 -8.02 -41.83
CA PHE A 393 58.58 -7.85 -42.11
C PHE A 393 59.27 -9.21 -42.37
N ALA A 394 58.89 -10.25 -41.63
CA ALA A 394 59.34 -11.62 -41.86
C ALA A 394 58.82 -12.19 -43.19
N ALA A 395 57.62 -11.81 -43.65
CA ALA A 395 57.11 -12.16 -44.97
C ALA A 395 57.81 -11.36 -46.09
N PHE A 396 58.06 -10.07 -45.87
CA PHE A 396 58.73 -9.17 -46.81
C PHE A 396 60.18 -9.61 -47.09
N THR A 397 60.91 -10.08 -46.07
CA THR A 397 62.28 -10.60 -46.18
C THR A 397 62.39 -11.99 -46.83
N ARG A 398 61.25 -12.68 -47.03
CA ARG A 398 61.16 -13.99 -47.69
C ARG A 398 60.80 -13.91 -49.18
N LEU A 399 60.48 -12.73 -49.71
CA LEU A 399 60.22 -12.55 -51.14
C LEU A 399 61.53 -12.65 -51.96
N PRO A 400 61.64 -13.59 -52.92
CA PRO A 400 62.88 -13.89 -53.64
C PRO A 400 63.49 -12.71 -54.42
N ASP A 401 62.64 -11.83 -54.97
CA ASP A 401 63.09 -10.73 -55.83
C ASP A 401 63.65 -9.51 -55.08
N ILE A 402 63.44 -9.42 -53.77
CA ILE A 402 63.94 -8.30 -52.96
C ILE A 402 65.41 -8.53 -52.54
N ARG A 403 65.85 -9.79 -52.39
CA ARG A 403 67.26 -10.11 -52.09
C ARG A 403 68.26 -9.59 -53.13
N LYS A 404 67.81 -9.35 -54.36
CA LYS A 404 68.65 -8.81 -55.44
C LYS A 404 68.84 -7.30 -55.35
N ASN A 405 67.89 -6.57 -54.76
CA ASN A 405 67.93 -5.11 -54.60
C ASN A 405 68.38 -4.64 -53.20
N ILE A 406 68.51 -5.53 -52.22
CA ILE A 406 68.94 -5.19 -50.84
C ILE A 406 70.41 -4.70 -50.75
N ARG A 407 71.26 -4.97 -51.75
CA ARG A 407 72.66 -4.49 -51.71
C ARG A 407 72.82 -2.97 -51.81
N SER A 408 71.80 -2.23 -52.29
CA SER A 408 71.83 -0.75 -52.34
C SER A 408 71.13 -0.06 -51.16
N LEU A 409 70.47 -0.81 -50.26
CA LEU A 409 69.74 -0.30 -49.10
C LEU A 409 70.38 -0.69 -47.76
N GLY A 410 71.59 -1.25 -47.79
CA GLY A 410 72.33 -1.75 -46.61
C GLY A 410 72.29 -0.83 -45.38
N PRO A 411 72.58 0.48 -45.51
CA PRO A 411 72.55 1.40 -44.37
C PRO A 411 71.14 1.57 -43.78
N THR A 412 70.10 1.63 -44.60
CA THR A 412 68.71 1.84 -44.16
C THR A 412 68.12 0.59 -43.53
N ILE A 413 68.53 -0.61 -43.96
CA ILE A 413 68.09 -1.88 -43.36
C ILE A 413 68.83 -2.18 -42.06
N GLU A 414 70.12 -1.80 -41.93
CA GLU A 414 70.84 -1.86 -40.65
C GLU A 414 70.33 -0.81 -39.66
N GLU A 415 69.92 0.38 -40.13
CA GLU A 415 69.31 1.42 -39.29
C GLU A 415 67.88 1.02 -38.85
N ILE A 416 67.06 0.44 -39.73
CA ILE A 416 65.75 -0.12 -39.37
C ILE A 416 65.89 -1.38 -38.50
N SER A 417 66.88 -2.25 -38.75
CA SER A 417 67.14 -3.42 -37.90
C SER A 417 67.74 -3.02 -36.56
N GLY A 418 68.56 -1.97 -36.50
CA GLY A 418 69.05 -1.35 -35.27
C GLY A 418 67.92 -0.72 -34.47
N TYR A 419 67.01 0.02 -35.13
CA TYR A 419 65.78 0.54 -34.51
C TYR A 419 64.86 -0.57 -34.02
N LEU A 420 64.72 -1.65 -34.80
CA LEU A 420 63.93 -2.81 -34.40
C LEU A 420 64.60 -3.59 -33.28
N VAL A 421 65.93 -3.65 -33.19
CA VAL A 421 66.70 -4.28 -32.09
C VAL A 421 66.67 -3.43 -30.82
N ASP A 422 66.69 -2.09 -30.92
CA ASP A 422 66.48 -1.17 -29.80
C ASP A 422 65.02 -1.24 -29.29
N LEU A 423 64.04 -1.34 -30.21
CA LEU A 423 62.65 -1.68 -29.87
C LEU A 423 62.50 -3.13 -29.36
N ASN A 424 63.43 -4.02 -29.71
CA ASN A 424 63.52 -5.41 -29.25
C ASN A 424 64.24 -5.56 -27.90
N SER A 425 64.44 -4.47 -27.15
CA SER A 425 64.70 -4.63 -25.74
C SER A 425 63.49 -5.34 -25.13
N GLN A 426 63.62 -6.66 -24.95
CA GLN A 426 62.72 -7.47 -24.14
C GLN A 426 62.51 -6.82 -22.77
N SER A 427 63.38 -5.89 -22.36
CA SER A 427 63.30 -5.09 -21.14
C SER A 427 62.09 -4.16 -21.07
N GLU A 428 61.67 -3.49 -22.15
CA GLU A 428 60.55 -2.53 -22.10
C GLU A 428 59.20 -3.24 -22.18
N GLU A 429 59.04 -4.22 -23.08
CA GLU A 429 57.82 -5.03 -23.16
C GLU A 429 57.63 -5.87 -21.89
N LYS A 430 58.71 -6.45 -21.36
CA LYS A 430 58.67 -7.12 -20.06
C LYS A 430 58.46 -6.12 -18.93
N CYS A 431 59.03 -4.91 -18.94
CA CYS A 431 58.74 -3.91 -17.91
C CYS A 431 57.28 -3.51 -17.91
N ILE A 432 56.68 -3.27 -19.08
CA ILE A 432 55.27 -2.87 -19.19
C ILE A 432 54.38 -4.04 -18.80
N ARG A 433 54.64 -5.25 -19.30
CA ARG A 433 53.87 -6.46 -18.95
C ARG A 433 54.04 -6.84 -17.48
N ASP A 434 55.23 -6.74 -16.92
CA ASP A 434 55.50 -6.91 -15.49
C ASP A 434 54.86 -5.79 -14.67
N CYS A 435 54.79 -4.54 -15.17
CA CYS A 435 54.07 -3.45 -14.50
C CYS A 435 52.57 -3.71 -14.49
N ILE A 436 51.97 -4.11 -15.63
CA ILE A 436 50.55 -4.45 -15.73
C ILE A 436 50.24 -5.66 -14.85
N GLN A 437 51.03 -6.74 -14.94
CA GLN A 437 50.83 -7.94 -14.10
C GLN A 437 51.06 -7.64 -12.62
N ARG A 438 51.99 -6.74 -12.26
CA ARG A 438 52.16 -6.29 -10.87
C ARG A 438 51.01 -5.41 -10.42
N LEU A 439 50.51 -4.49 -11.24
CA LEU A 439 49.35 -3.66 -10.93
C LEU A 439 48.08 -4.52 -10.81
N GLN A 440 47.86 -5.46 -11.72
CA GLN A 440 46.76 -6.44 -11.65
C GLN A 440 46.90 -7.36 -10.43
N ALA A 441 48.10 -7.86 -10.11
CA ALA A 441 48.34 -8.65 -8.90
C ALA A 441 48.14 -7.83 -7.61
N LEU A 442 48.52 -6.55 -7.63
CA LEU A 442 48.30 -5.61 -6.53
C LEU A 442 46.81 -5.29 -6.32
N LEU A 443 46.02 -5.27 -7.39
CA LEU A 443 44.58 -5.05 -7.35
C LEU A 443 43.78 -6.31 -6.96
N THR A 444 44.37 -7.50 -7.08
CA THR A 444 43.67 -8.80 -6.88
C THR A 444 44.09 -9.58 -5.63
N THR A 445 45.12 -9.15 -4.87
CA THR A 445 45.59 -9.86 -3.66
C THR A 445 45.51 -9.03 -2.36
N LYS A 446 44.92 -9.58 -1.30
CA LYS A 446 45.00 -9.07 0.10
C LYS A 446 46.29 -9.56 0.78
N PRO A 447 46.78 -8.85 1.81
CA PRO A 447 47.37 -7.51 1.76
C PRO A 447 48.86 -7.59 1.40
N VAL A 448 49.33 -6.75 0.47
CA VAL A 448 50.73 -6.67 0.06
C VAL A 448 51.51 -5.70 0.97
N ASP A 449 52.78 -6.03 1.22
CA ASP A 449 53.76 -5.22 1.94
C ASP A 449 54.10 -3.92 1.17
N PHE A 450 53.40 -2.84 1.54
CA PHE A 450 53.47 -1.53 0.88
C PHE A 450 54.76 -0.73 1.14
N GLN A 451 55.69 -1.20 1.98
CA GLN A 451 57.00 -0.54 2.13
C GLN A 451 57.84 -0.58 0.85
N ARG A 452 57.51 -1.47 -0.10
CA ARG A 452 58.27 -1.65 -1.34
C ARG A 452 57.82 -0.73 -2.48
N ILE A 453 56.58 -0.24 -2.46
CA ILE A 453 56.00 0.60 -3.52
C ILE A 453 56.21 2.09 -3.21
N SER A 454 56.08 2.52 -1.95
CA SER A 454 56.36 3.92 -1.57
C SER A 454 57.83 4.32 -1.79
N ARG A 455 58.74 3.34 -1.84
CA ARG A 455 60.16 3.57 -2.20
C ARG A 455 60.38 3.75 -3.71
N ALA A 456 59.45 3.29 -4.56
CA ALA A 456 59.59 3.36 -6.01
C ALA A 456 58.93 4.61 -6.61
N TYR A 457 57.81 5.06 -6.04
CA TYR A 457 57.07 6.24 -6.50
C TYR A 457 56.56 7.04 -5.27
N PRO A 458 57.30 8.05 -4.81
CA PRO A 458 57.04 8.73 -3.54
C PRO A 458 55.80 9.64 -3.53
N SER A 459 55.27 10.05 -4.70
CA SER A 459 54.10 10.94 -4.80
C SER A 459 53.16 10.59 -5.95
N VAL A 460 51.88 10.99 -5.84
CA VAL A 460 50.86 10.88 -6.91
C VAL A 460 51.30 11.65 -8.17
N SER A 461 52.02 12.77 -8.01
CA SER A 461 52.61 13.52 -9.12
C SER A 461 53.65 12.73 -9.91
N ASP A 462 54.37 11.79 -9.29
CA ASP A 462 55.33 10.92 -9.99
C ASP A 462 54.64 9.86 -10.85
N LEU A 463 53.47 9.38 -10.40
CA LEU A 463 52.63 8.47 -11.18
C LEU A 463 51.96 9.21 -12.35
N ASP A 464 51.47 10.44 -12.12
CA ASP A 464 50.92 11.30 -13.19
C ASP A 464 51.99 11.66 -14.22
N LEU A 465 53.23 11.92 -13.80
CA LEU A 465 54.37 12.13 -14.71
C LEU A 465 54.71 10.87 -15.50
N PHE A 466 54.67 9.70 -14.87
CA PHE A 466 54.87 8.42 -15.55
C PHE A 466 53.77 8.13 -16.57
N ILE A 467 52.50 8.36 -16.22
CA ILE A 467 51.35 8.21 -17.12
C ILE A 467 51.47 9.23 -18.27
N ALA A 468 51.82 10.48 -17.99
CA ALA A 468 52.01 11.51 -19.01
C ALA A 468 53.16 11.18 -19.97
N ASP A 469 54.31 10.69 -19.47
CA ASP A 469 55.43 10.25 -20.33
C ASP A 469 55.04 9.01 -21.15
N THR A 470 54.34 8.05 -20.55
CA THR A 470 53.84 6.85 -21.24
C THR A 470 52.85 7.23 -22.34
N ARG A 471 51.89 8.13 -22.06
CA ARG A 471 50.93 8.65 -23.07
C ARG A 471 51.66 9.41 -24.18
N LYS A 472 52.71 10.17 -23.84
CA LYS A 472 53.55 10.88 -24.83
C LYS A 472 54.33 9.89 -25.71
N ARG A 473 54.80 8.77 -25.16
CA ARG A 473 55.48 7.70 -25.92
C ARG A 473 54.50 6.92 -26.81
N ILE A 474 53.32 6.58 -26.30
CA ILE A 474 52.23 5.93 -27.06
C ILE A 474 51.79 6.85 -28.21
N ASN A 475 51.57 8.14 -27.96
CA ASN A 475 51.21 9.10 -29.00
C ASN A 475 52.32 9.28 -30.06
N ARG A 476 53.60 9.20 -29.67
CA ARG A 476 54.70 9.16 -30.66
C ARG A 476 54.63 7.90 -31.51
N LEU A 477 54.45 6.72 -30.90
CA LEU A 477 54.31 5.45 -31.62
C LEU A 477 53.09 5.43 -32.56
N ALA A 478 51.95 5.96 -32.11
CA ALA A 478 50.75 6.13 -32.95
C ALA A 478 51.00 7.10 -34.12
N SER A 479 51.73 8.19 -33.90
CA SER A 479 52.12 9.15 -34.96
C SER A 479 53.10 8.58 -36.00
N TYR A 480 53.85 7.52 -35.65
CA TYR A 480 54.67 6.77 -36.60
C TYR A 480 53.82 5.78 -37.42
N GLY A 481 52.78 5.19 -36.82
CA GLY A 481 51.80 4.36 -37.54
C GLY A 481 50.93 5.17 -38.52
N SER A 482 50.63 6.43 -38.20
CA SER A 482 49.86 7.33 -39.08
C SER A 482 50.66 7.87 -40.27
N ARG A 483 52.00 7.79 -40.27
CA ARG A 483 52.86 8.21 -41.41
C ARG A 483 52.97 7.16 -42.52
N TYR A 484 52.46 5.95 -42.31
CA TYR A 484 52.50 4.84 -43.27
C TYR A 484 51.13 4.25 -43.60
N THR A 485 50.05 4.91 -43.18
CA THR A 485 48.70 4.58 -43.59
C THR A 485 48.35 5.43 -44.81
N VAL A 486 48.31 4.78 -45.97
CA VAL A 486 47.74 5.32 -47.20
C VAL A 486 46.32 5.79 -46.90
N ASP A 487 46.03 7.01 -47.33
CA ASP A 487 44.77 7.72 -47.17
C ASP A 487 43.59 6.94 -47.81
N PHE A 488 42.78 6.29 -46.97
CA PHE A 488 41.49 5.70 -47.35
C PHE A 488 40.29 6.52 -46.85
N THR A 489 40.53 7.72 -46.29
CA THR A 489 39.49 8.45 -45.52
C THR A 489 38.46 9.21 -46.35
N ARG A 490 38.38 9.00 -47.67
CA ARG A 490 37.45 9.75 -48.55
C ARG A 490 36.27 9.00 -49.13
N VAL A 491 35.97 7.78 -48.66
CA VAL A 491 34.74 7.06 -49.05
C VAL A 491 33.90 6.57 -47.84
N GLU A 492 34.42 6.57 -46.61
CA GLU A 492 33.79 5.79 -45.51
C GLU A 492 32.86 6.56 -44.56
N GLU A 493 32.86 7.90 -44.55
CA GLU A 493 32.16 8.67 -43.50
C GLU A 493 30.63 8.49 -43.47
N PRO A 494 29.91 8.41 -44.62
CA PRO A 494 28.47 8.08 -44.61
C PRO A 494 28.18 6.61 -44.25
N TYR A 495 29.10 5.70 -44.57
CA TYR A 495 28.93 4.26 -44.38
C TYR A 495 29.24 3.79 -42.95
N LEU A 496 30.19 4.44 -42.27
CA LEU A 496 30.50 4.18 -40.86
C LEU A 496 29.38 4.68 -39.94
N SER A 497 28.78 5.84 -40.25
CA SER A 497 27.57 6.31 -39.55
C SER A 497 26.39 5.34 -39.70
N LEU A 498 26.22 4.72 -40.87
CA LEU A 498 25.18 3.72 -41.09
C LEU A 498 25.48 2.42 -40.33
N LEU A 499 26.73 1.96 -40.35
CA LEU A 499 27.17 0.76 -39.62
C LEU A 499 27.09 0.94 -38.09
N ASP A 500 27.41 2.12 -37.57
CA ASP A 500 27.28 2.44 -36.14
C ASP A 500 25.80 2.46 -35.72
N GLY A 501 24.90 3.00 -36.55
CA GLY A 501 23.45 2.91 -36.32
C GLY A 501 22.92 1.46 -36.35
N ILE A 502 23.46 0.63 -37.24
CA ILE A 502 23.14 -0.80 -37.34
C ILE A 502 23.66 -1.57 -36.10
N ILE A 503 24.85 -1.24 -35.61
CA ILE A 503 25.46 -1.85 -34.42
C ILE A 503 24.66 -1.47 -33.18
N LEU A 504 24.31 -0.19 -33.01
CA LEU A 504 23.47 0.28 -31.90
C LEU A 504 22.11 -0.44 -31.88
N GLY A 505 21.46 -0.57 -33.04
CA GLY A 505 20.21 -1.32 -33.18
C GLY A 505 20.35 -2.82 -32.89
N CYS A 506 21.51 -3.42 -33.18
CA CYS A 506 21.82 -4.80 -32.80
C CYS A 506 22.03 -4.96 -31.29
N GLU A 507 22.65 -4.00 -30.62
CA GLU A 507 22.88 -4.01 -29.16
C GLU A 507 21.58 -3.81 -28.36
N GLU A 508 20.70 -2.94 -28.83
CA GLU A 508 19.34 -2.80 -28.28
C GLU A 508 18.55 -4.11 -28.42
N LEU A 509 18.66 -4.78 -29.57
CA LEU A 509 18.03 -6.08 -29.80
C LEU A 509 18.60 -7.18 -28.89
N VAL A 510 19.90 -7.21 -28.64
CA VAL A 510 20.52 -8.15 -27.69
C VAL A 510 19.97 -7.92 -26.28
N THR A 511 19.89 -6.67 -25.84
CA THR A 511 19.37 -6.31 -24.51
C THR A 511 17.91 -6.74 -24.33
N VAL A 512 17.07 -6.52 -25.35
CA VAL A 512 15.66 -6.99 -25.35
C VAL A 512 15.60 -8.51 -25.32
N THR A 513 16.48 -9.20 -26.07
CA THR A 513 16.51 -10.66 -26.12
C THR A 513 16.96 -11.27 -24.78
N ASP A 514 17.88 -10.62 -24.07
CA ASP A 514 18.35 -11.03 -22.75
C ASP A 514 17.28 -10.82 -21.68
N GLY A 515 16.55 -9.70 -21.73
CA GLY A 515 15.39 -9.43 -20.86
C GLY A 515 14.28 -10.47 -21.04
N ILE A 516 13.92 -10.79 -22.28
CA ILE A 516 12.93 -11.84 -22.59
C ILE A 516 13.45 -13.22 -22.14
N THR A 517 14.75 -13.51 -22.31
CA THR A 517 15.34 -14.77 -21.86
C THR A 517 15.29 -14.91 -20.32
N ALA A 518 15.57 -13.84 -19.57
CA ALA A 518 15.46 -13.83 -18.11
C ALA A 518 14.00 -14.08 -17.65
N MET A 519 13.03 -13.42 -18.29
CA MET A 519 11.61 -13.63 -18.00
C MET A 519 11.16 -15.06 -18.32
N CYS A 520 11.67 -15.66 -19.41
CA CYS A 520 11.36 -17.05 -19.76
C CYS A 520 11.98 -18.05 -18.76
N ASN A 521 13.19 -17.79 -18.27
CA ASN A 521 13.79 -18.59 -17.20
C ASN A 521 12.99 -18.51 -15.91
N GLN A 522 12.41 -17.34 -15.60
CA GLN A 522 11.52 -17.16 -14.46
C GLN A 522 10.20 -17.93 -14.62
N ILE A 523 9.61 -17.93 -15.83
CA ILE A 523 8.43 -18.75 -16.16
C ILE A 523 8.71 -20.24 -15.96
N ILE A 524 9.87 -20.72 -16.44
CA ILE A 524 10.29 -22.12 -16.29
C ILE A 524 10.50 -22.47 -14.81
N SER A 525 11.14 -21.60 -14.04
CA SER A 525 11.34 -21.78 -12.59
C SER A 525 10.00 -21.84 -11.84
N ASN A 526 9.07 -20.92 -12.15
CA ASN A 526 7.73 -20.90 -11.59
C ASN A 526 6.95 -22.17 -11.97
N GLN A 527 7.07 -22.65 -13.20
CA GLN A 527 6.46 -23.90 -13.65
C GLN A 527 6.98 -25.11 -12.85
N GLN A 528 8.29 -25.20 -12.66
CA GLN A 528 8.90 -26.25 -11.83
C GLN A 528 8.42 -26.20 -10.38
N ARG A 529 8.26 -25.00 -9.81
CA ARG A 529 7.68 -24.82 -8.45
C ARG A 529 6.24 -25.26 -8.38
N ILE A 530 5.43 -24.98 -9.40
CA ILE A 530 4.04 -25.41 -9.52
C ILE A 530 3.96 -26.94 -9.61
N GLU A 531 4.77 -27.57 -10.46
CA GLU A 531 4.83 -29.03 -10.65
C GLU A 531 5.30 -29.76 -9.37
N ALA A 532 6.34 -29.25 -8.70
CA ALA A 532 6.79 -29.78 -7.42
C ALA A 532 5.75 -29.57 -6.30
N GLY A 533 5.03 -28.45 -6.33
CA GLY A 533 3.89 -28.17 -5.46
C GLY A 533 2.77 -29.19 -5.65
N HIS A 534 2.46 -29.51 -6.90
CA HIS A 534 1.44 -30.48 -7.33
C HIS A 534 1.75 -31.92 -6.93
N ALA A 535 3.00 -32.37 -7.09
CA ALA A 535 3.41 -33.72 -6.67
C ALA A 535 3.20 -33.97 -5.16
N SER A 536 3.22 -32.90 -4.35
CA SER A 536 2.99 -32.95 -2.89
C SER A 536 1.51 -32.94 -2.48
N LEU A 537 0.59 -33.02 -3.45
CA LEU A 537 -0.78 -32.57 -3.33
C LEU A 537 -1.76 -33.64 -3.85
N ARG A 538 -2.47 -34.35 -2.96
CA ARG A 538 -3.61 -35.19 -3.37
C ARG A 538 -4.80 -34.29 -3.69
N ILE A 539 -4.95 -33.94 -4.96
CA ILE A 539 -6.03 -33.09 -5.48
C ILE A 539 -7.23 -33.98 -5.82
N GLN A 540 -8.44 -33.52 -5.51
CA GLN A 540 -9.69 -34.19 -5.87
C GLN A 540 -9.85 -34.20 -7.43
N PRO A 541 -10.46 -35.24 -8.03
CA PRO A 541 -10.52 -35.39 -9.49
C PRO A 541 -11.14 -34.20 -10.25
N GLU A 542 -12.09 -33.52 -9.61
CA GLU A 542 -12.87 -32.41 -10.18
C GLU A 542 -12.11 -31.07 -10.23
N ASP A 543 -11.16 -30.84 -9.33
CA ASP A 543 -10.19 -29.73 -9.46
C ASP A 543 -9.08 -30.06 -10.47
N GLY A 544 -8.89 -31.35 -10.79
CA GLY A 544 -7.89 -31.83 -11.71
C GLY A 544 -8.08 -31.36 -13.15
N GLU A 545 -9.32 -31.17 -13.60
CA GLU A 545 -9.62 -30.81 -15.00
C GLU A 545 -9.31 -29.33 -15.29
N ILE A 546 -9.76 -28.41 -14.43
CA ILE A 546 -9.43 -26.97 -14.51
C ILE A 546 -7.92 -26.75 -14.41
N ILE A 547 -7.25 -27.52 -13.56
CA ILE A 547 -5.81 -27.44 -13.39
C ILE A 547 -5.07 -28.04 -14.60
N GLN A 548 -5.53 -29.16 -15.15
CA GLN A 548 -4.97 -29.74 -16.39
C GLN A 548 -5.14 -28.80 -17.58
N GLU A 549 -6.26 -28.08 -17.67
CA GLU A 549 -6.53 -27.09 -18.69
C GLU A 549 -5.65 -25.84 -18.53
N THR A 550 -5.42 -25.41 -17.29
CA THR A 550 -4.47 -24.33 -16.94
C THR A 550 -3.02 -24.75 -17.23
N ILE A 551 -2.61 -25.98 -16.91
CA ILE A 551 -1.28 -26.52 -17.23
C ILE A 551 -1.09 -26.68 -18.75
N ARG A 552 -2.14 -27.07 -19.50
CA ARG A 552 -2.13 -27.08 -20.97
C ARG A 552 -1.96 -25.67 -21.54
N ALA A 553 -2.62 -24.67 -20.96
CA ALA A 553 -2.48 -23.27 -21.36
C ALA A 553 -1.08 -22.70 -21.03
N ILE A 554 -0.44 -23.20 -19.97
CA ILE A 554 0.90 -22.77 -19.54
C ILE A 554 2.03 -23.45 -20.33
N ARG A 555 1.80 -24.62 -20.96
CA ARG A 555 2.84 -25.38 -21.68
C ARG A 555 3.69 -24.47 -22.58
N THR A 556 4.99 -24.48 -22.29
CA THR A 556 6.05 -23.59 -22.78
C THR A 556 6.39 -23.74 -24.25
N ARG A 557 5.86 -24.75 -24.94
CA ARG A 557 6.27 -25.08 -26.32
C ARG A 557 6.04 -23.94 -27.30
N GLU A 558 4.95 -23.19 -27.18
CA GLU A 558 4.67 -22.04 -28.04
C GLU A 558 5.63 -20.87 -27.78
N VAL A 559 5.99 -20.62 -26.51
CA VAL A 559 6.97 -19.57 -26.14
C VAL A 559 8.38 -19.99 -26.56
N GLU A 560 8.73 -21.26 -26.40
CA GLU A 560 9.99 -21.85 -26.86
C GLU A 560 10.12 -21.82 -28.39
N ASP A 561 9.04 -22.15 -29.12
CA ASP A 561 9.00 -22.10 -30.59
C ASP A 561 9.13 -20.64 -31.08
N GLN A 562 8.47 -19.67 -30.43
CA GLN A 562 8.61 -18.25 -30.77
C GLN A 562 9.98 -17.68 -30.42
N LEU A 563 10.58 -18.06 -29.29
CA LEU A 563 11.96 -17.72 -28.94
C LEU A 563 12.96 -18.30 -29.94
N TYR A 564 12.74 -19.55 -30.37
CA TYR A 564 13.57 -20.20 -31.37
C TYR A 564 13.51 -19.47 -32.72
N LEU A 565 12.30 -19.10 -33.17
CA LEU A 565 12.10 -18.32 -34.39
C LEU A 565 12.76 -16.94 -34.28
N LEU A 566 12.62 -16.24 -33.15
CA LEU A 566 13.25 -14.95 -32.91
C LEU A 566 14.79 -15.05 -32.94
N ARG A 567 15.37 -16.04 -32.26
CA ARG A 567 16.83 -16.30 -32.29
C ARG A 567 17.34 -16.64 -33.69
N ARG A 568 16.57 -17.42 -34.46
CA ARG A 568 16.89 -17.77 -35.85
C ARG A 568 16.90 -16.52 -36.74
N ASP A 569 15.91 -15.66 -36.59
CA ASP A 569 15.76 -14.44 -37.40
C ASP A 569 16.85 -13.42 -37.06
N ILE A 570 17.17 -13.21 -35.77
CA ILE A 570 18.32 -12.38 -35.32
C ILE A 570 19.64 -12.94 -35.88
N SER A 571 19.84 -14.27 -35.80
CA SER A 571 21.04 -14.91 -36.36
C SER A 571 21.12 -14.83 -37.89
N GLY A 572 19.98 -14.76 -38.57
CA GLY A 572 19.87 -14.47 -40.01
C GLY A 572 20.32 -13.04 -40.32
N LEU A 573 19.82 -12.07 -39.56
CA LEU A 573 20.16 -10.66 -39.68
C LEU A 573 21.67 -10.43 -39.46
N CYS A 574 22.24 -10.99 -38.39
CA CYS A 574 23.67 -10.89 -38.10
C CYS A 574 24.56 -11.49 -39.21
N ARG A 575 24.14 -12.59 -39.84
CA ARG A 575 24.86 -13.17 -40.98
C ARG A 575 24.79 -12.28 -42.22
N ARG A 576 23.63 -11.66 -42.47
CA ARG A 576 23.44 -10.75 -43.59
C ARG A 576 24.21 -9.45 -43.42
N VAL A 577 24.24 -8.86 -42.22
CA VAL A 577 25.07 -7.69 -41.88
C VAL A 577 26.55 -7.99 -42.08
N LYS A 578 27.01 -9.19 -41.69
CA LYS A 578 28.38 -9.63 -41.95
C LYS A 578 28.69 -9.81 -43.44
N ALA A 579 27.72 -10.30 -44.23
CA ALA A 579 27.86 -10.44 -45.68
C ALA A 579 27.90 -9.08 -46.39
N LEU A 580 26.99 -8.16 -46.03
CA LEU A 580 26.98 -6.77 -46.51
C LEU A 580 28.28 -6.05 -46.16
N ARG A 581 28.78 -6.20 -44.94
CA ARG A 581 30.08 -5.67 -44.54
C ARG A 581 31.20 -6.24 -45.42
N ALA A 582 31.18 -7.53 -45.72
CA ALA A 582 32.17 -8.17 -46.59
C ALA A 582 32.11 -7.65 -48.03
N GLU A 583 30.90 -7.49 -48.59
CA GLU A 583 30.66 -6.93 -49.94
C GLU A 583 31.12 -5.47 -50.03
N ILE A 584 30.88 -4.66 -49.00
CA ILE A 584 31.34 -3.26 -48.92
C ILE A 584 32.87 -3.17 -48.80
N THR A 585 33.51 -4.08 -48.04
CA THR A 585 34.97 -4.09 -47.85
C THR A 585 35.78 -4.71 -49.00
N GLN A 586 35.14 -5.27 -50.03
CA GLN A 586 35.82 -5.81 -51.23
C GLN A 586 35.28 -5.18 -52.53
N PRO A 587 35.70 -3.95 -52.88
CA PRO A 587 35.10 -3.19 -53.99
C PRO A 587 35.54 -3.65 -55.39
N GLU A 588 36.34 -4.72 -55.54
CA GLU A 588 36.94 -5.08 -56.83
C GLU A 588 35.99 -5.82 -57.79
N THR A 589 34.82 -6.27 -57.33
CA THR A 589 33.78 -6.81 -58.23
C THR A 589 32.77 -5.71 -58.51
N GLY A 590 32.79 -5.12 -59.70
CA GLY A 590 31.91 -4.01 -60.13
C GLY A 590 30.41 -4.33 -60.23
N SER A 591 29.84 -5.02 -59.24
CA SER A 591 28.40 -5.11 -59.04
C SER A 591 27.92 -3.79 -58.44
N GLY A 592 27.12 -3.05 -59.21
CA GLY A 592 26.44 -1.83 -58.74
C GLY A 592 25.51 -2.15 -57.57
N PHE A 593 26.06 -2.06 -56.36
CA PHE A 593 25.29 -2.15 -55.12
C PHE A 593 24.59 -0.81 -54.89
N ASP A 594 23.26 -0.81 -54.96
CA ASP A 594 22.45 0.36 -54.68
C ASP A 594 22.21 0.45 -53.16
N ALA A 595 22.84 1.44 -52.52
CA ALA A 595 22.85 1.59 -51.07
C ALA A 595 21.45 1.89 -50.50
N ASP A 596 20.55 2.45 -51.31
CA ASP A 596 19.19 2.79 -50.89
C ASP A 596 18.33 1.54 -50.75
N ASP A 597 18.48 0.54 -51.64
CA ASP A 597 17.76 -0.74 -51.57
C ASP A 597 18.21 -1.59 -50.37
N GLY A 598 19.52 -1.63 -50.08
CA GLY A 598 20.05 -2.35 -48.93
C GLY A 598 19.62 -1.77 -47.59
N THR A 599 19.50 -0.44 -47.51
CA THR A 599 19.04 0.27 -46.30
C THR A 599 17.55 0.05 -46.05
N ALA A 600 16.72 0.06 -47.11
CA ALA A 600 15.30 -0.22 -47.01
C ALA A 600 15.01 -1.68 -46.60
N GLU A 601 15.71 -2.65 -47.18
CA GLU A 601 15.58 -4.07 -46.81
C GLU A 601 15.99 -4.30 -45.33
N PHE A 602 17.09 -3.68 -44.88
CA PHE A 602 17.56 -3.77 -43.50
C PHE A 602 16.57 -3.14 -42.50
N THR A 603 16.06 -1.95 -42.82
CA THR A 603 15.08 -1.24 -41.98
C THR A 603 13.79 -2.06 -41.84
N ASN A 604 13.31 -2.65 -42.93
CA ASN A 604 12.14 -3.53 -42.91
C ASN A 604 12.36 -4.80 -42.08
N ALA A 605 13.56 -5.39 -42.15
CA ALA A 605 13.92 -6.54 -41.34
C ALA A 605 13.99 -6.19 -39.84
N LEU A 606 14.54 -5.02 -39.50
CA LEU A 606 14.63 -4.53 -38.13
C LEU A 606 13.24 -4.27 -37.52
N GLU A 607 12.35 -3.61 -38.26
CA GLU A 607 10.96 -3.37 -37.85
C GLU A 607 10.17 -4.68 -37.69
N SER A 608 10.38 -5.66 -38.58
CA SER A 608 9.80 -6.99 -38.43
C SER A 608 10.27 -7.70 -37.15
N ILE A 609 11.55 -7.55 -36.76
CA ILE A 609 12.08 -8.14 -35.53
C ILE A 609 11.53 -7.41 -34.30
N LYS A 610 11.48 -6.07 -34.31
CA LYS A 610 10.89 -5.26 -33.22
C LYS A 610 9.42 -5.62 -32.97
N SER A 611 8.63 -5.73 -34.03
CA SER A 611 7.22 -6.13 -33.95
C SER A 611 7.04 -7.52 -33.34
N ARG A 612 7.88 -8.49 -33.73
CA ARG A 612 7.86 -9.85 -33.16
C ARG A 612 8.34 -9.90 -31.71
N ALA A 613 9.36 -9.13 -31.35
CA ALA A 613 9.83 -9.02 -29.97
C ALA A 613 8.77 -8.42 -29.04
N ALA A 614 8.05 -7.38 -29.50
CA ALA A 614 6.93 -6.79 -28.75
C ALA A 614 5.76 -7.78 -28.56
N ALA A 615 5.40 -8.55 -29.60
CA ALA A 615 4.38 -9.58 -29.50
C ALA A 615 4.76 -10.70 -28.51
N LEU A 616 6.05 -11.08 -28.48
CA LEU A 616 6.59 -12.06 -27.55
C LEU A 616 6.58 -11.53 -26.11
N ASP A 617 7.03 -10.29 -25.86
CA ASP A 617 6.99 -9.66 -24.53
C ASP A 617 5.56 -9.60 -23.97
N ALA A 618 4.58 -9.20 -24.78
CA ALA A 618 3.17 -9.20 -24.38
C ALA A 618 2.66 -10.60 -23.99
N THR A 619 3.05 -11.62 -24.78
CA THR A 619 2.68 -13.03 -24.51
C THR A 619 3.33 -13.54 -23.21
N VAL A 620 4.61 -13.23 -22.98
CA VAL A 620 5.37 -13.62 -21.79
C VAL A 620 4.79 -12.95 -20.54
N ARG A 621 4.51 -11.65 -20.58
CA ARG A 621 3.88 -10.90 -19.47
C ARG A 621 2.50 -11.45 -19.12
N SER A 622 1.67 -11.73 -20.13
CA SER A 622 0.35 -12.34 -19.90
C SER A 622 0.45 -13.70 -19.21
N ARG A 623 1.45 -14.53 -19.56
CA ARG A 623 1.65 -15.84 -18.93
C ARG A 623 2.23 -15.75 -17.53
N LEU A 624 3.16 -14.81 -17.27
CA LEU A 624 3.67 -14.54 -15.92
C LEU A 624 2.56 -14.15 -14.96
N ALA A 625 1.67 -13.24 -15.37
CA ALA A 625 0.53 -12.82 -14.55
C ALA A 625 -0.40 -13.99 -14.17
N VAL A 626 -0.60 -14.95 -15.07
CA VAL A 626 -1.39 -16.16 -14.80
C VAL A 626 -0.66 -17.09 -13.82
N GLN A 627 0.65 -17.27 -13.96
CA GLN A 627 1.46 -18.09 -13.05
C GLN A 627 1.54 -17.51 -11.64
N GLU A 628 1.73 -16.19 -11.50
CA GLU A 628 1.77 -15.51 -10.20
C GLU A 628 0.44 -15.64 -9.45
N ARG A 629 -0.68 -15.52 -10.16
CA ARG A 629 -2.02 -15.74 -9.61
C ARG A 629 -2.20 -17.18 -9.14
N TYR A 630 -1.65 -18.16 -9.87
CA TYR A 630 -1.72 -19.58 -9.53
C TYR A 630 -0.83 -19.96 -8.34
N ILE A 631 0.40 -19.41 -8.27
CA ILE A 631 1.30 -19.59 -7.12
C ILE A 631 0.65 -19.05 -5.85
N SER A 632 0.02 -17.87 -5.93
CA SER A 632 -0.73 -17.28 -4.81
C SER A 632 -1.85 -18.20 -4.30
N LEU A 633 -2.57 -18.88 -5.22
CA LEU A 633 -3.62 -19.85 -4.87
C LEU A 633 -3.06 -21.16 -4.26
N LEU A 634 -1.91 -21.63 -4.74
CA LEU A 634 -1.21 -22.79 -4.18
C LEU A 634 -0.68 -22.52 -2.77
N GLU A 635 -0.14 -21.33 -2.53
CA GLU A 635 0.33 -20.89 -1.21
C GLU A 635 -0.83 -20.76 -0.22
N ALA A 636 -1.95 -20.17 -0.65
CA ALA A 636 -3.18 -20.13 0.14
C ALA A 636 -3.73 -21.55 0.46
N SER A 637 -3.66 -22.49 -0.49
CA SER A 637 -4.08 -23.88 -0.29
C SER A 637 -3.14 -24.69 0.62
N ARG A 638 -1.82 -24.46 0.52
CA ARG A 638 -0.82 -25.05 1.43
C ARG A 638 -1.04 -24.55 2.86
N LEU A 639 -1.30 -23.26 3.03
CA LEU A 639 -1.66 -22.67 4.32
C LEU A 639 -2.95 -23.29 4.87
N GLY A 640 -3.99 -23.46 4.04
CA GLY A 640 -5.24 -24.12 4.43
C GLY A 640 -5.11 -25.60 4.80
N ARG A 641 -4.13 -26.34 4.25
CA ARG A 641 -3.81 -27.72 4.68
C ARG A 641 -2.95 -27.75 5.94
N PHE A 642 -2.00 -26.83 6.07
CA PHE A 642 -1.21 -26.69 7.29
C PHE A 642 -2.12 -26.40 8.49
N ILE A 643 -3.08 -25.49 8.34
CA ILE A 643 -4.09 -25.17 9.36
C ILE A 643 -4.97 -26.39 9.67
N ARG A 644 -5.41 -27.15 8.67
CA ARG A 644 -6.18 -28.40 8.89
C ARG A 644 -5.36 -29.49 9.57
N GLY A 645 -4.10 -29.69 9.19
CA GLY A 645 -3.20 -30.64 9.83
C GLY A 645 -2.90 -30.28 11.28
N LEU A 646 -2.75 -28.98 11.57
CA LEU A 646 -2.68 -28.46 12.95
C LEU A 646 -3.95 -28.78 13.72
N PHE A 647 -5.13 -28.56 13.13
CA PHE A 647 -6.41 -28.90 13.76
C PHE A 647 -6.57 -30.39 14.02
N THR A 648 -6.17 -31.25 13.08
CA THR A 648 -6.22 -32.72 13.24
C THR A 648 -5.17 -33.26 14.21
N ALA A 649 -4.05 -32.58 14.39
CA ALA A 649 -3.05 -32.93 15.40
C ALA A 649 -3.42 -32.43 16.81
N LEU A 650 -4.28 -31.41 16.88
CA LEU A 650 -4.82 -30.85 18.13
C LEU A 650 -6.03 -31.63 18.66
N VAL A 651 -6.77 -32.31 17.80
CA VAL A 651 -7.85 -33.27 18.13
C VAL A 651 -7.24 -34.64 18.40
#